data_AF-A0A2E0V6P8-F1
#
_entry.id   AF-A0A2E0V6P8-F1
#
_cell.length_a   1.000
_cell.length_b   1.000
_cell.length_c   1.000
_cell.angle_alpha   90.00
_cell.angle_beta   90.00
_cell.angle_gamma   90.00
#
_symmetry.space_group_name_H-M   'P 1'
#
loop_
_entity.id
_entity.type
_entity.pdbx_description
1 polymer ?
#
loop_
_entity_poly.entity_id
_entity_poly.type
_entity_poly.pdbx_seq_one_letter_code
_entity_poly.pdbx_strand_id
1 'polypeptide(L)'
;MKKGMLIGRLLVLVGLVSGFGPGLICASEPGDAALAFLNALRDDERSPAELLEESVISLHTGEIRRAAISQRLGRMGRYLRDNHYELKIAEEKRDGDLAAVVLAAVSRHDPLEVDVVTMGLRERRGEGWGVAPVPGSFDNVDFGYDEGLERRAGVLEFWMGAERLARLRILEDEVLAVLRKRMSEAEPRISRATVNPVRLVEAFVKACREKDLAAAMVLMGQFEGELTEEDRRLQRVMSLGLQGLDRRGYWHVLTRRDVVRVAVQEEGGDDLDAEVTLLTFDPRRGRPVSLVRFVLLYAGKRWTIELPNGLRLSDEDRVTFQRALLRDQDYEEDNAMRNRFEEEFEKRHQPLRAGTLKEAGEQIGNILRGGSLEDLFRFVYRSEALSESERRTAYRNLGAFWNEFHQNDTAASDGRLLEVLQHEDTGVLVFQLISTAQIERLNLTPLLLIRDDTGWAISPGVTTNGNFEKMEEAKQERQTEVHRRFEEQKEELVRRATADLQNRFVKAGPPEGAIVEREEAEQLVRKFRSLLREGKLLESFACGALLDPEKGVWDALKSMSYEYRGTKQATAADREVHVQAGRSWAAVSLRVDSGQGGAPDYPMYLVVATREGPRIVVDIGLRLATNKGREVLNGRVWKRVEAQLGEKESALVRSLFEGHVERSKSDLAEWVKTNKSK
;
A
#
# COMPACT_ATOMS: atom_id res chain seq x y z
N MET A 1 34.59 -31.63 32.19
CA MET A 1 34.40 -30.81 33.41
C MET A 1 34.64 -29.35 33.06
N LYS A 2 33.61 -28.51 33.28
CA LYS A 2 33.56 -27.03 33.43
C LYS A 2 34.35 -26.18 32.39
N LYS A 3 33.66 -25.59 31.39
CA LYS A 3 32.86 -24.33 31.38
C LYS A 3 33.72 -23.08 31.12
N GLY A 4 33.40 -22.37 30.02
CA GLY A 4 33.92 -21.04 29.71
C GLY A 4 33.49 -20.56 28.32
N MET A 5 32.19 -20.33 28.16
CA MET A 5 31.50 -19.92 26.92
C MET A 5 31.49 -18.38 26.82
N LEU A 6 31.97 -17.80 25.72
CA LEU A 6 31.66 -16.41 25.35
C LEU A 6 31.08 -16.39 23.94
N ILE A 7 29.75 -16.41 23.88
CA ILE A 7 28.95 -16.11 22.69
C ILE A 7 28.58 -14.63 22.79
N GLY A 8 29.12 -13.80 21.91
CA GLY A 8 28.70 -12.41 21.74
C GLY A 8 27.36 -12.35 21.02
N ARG A 9 26.27 -12.25 21.79
CA ARG A 9 24.93 -11.91 21.28
C ARG A 9 24.87 -10.41 20.97
N LEU A 10 24.56 -10.09 19.72
CA LEU A 10 24.12 -8.77 19.28
C LEU A 10 22.73 -8.52 19.91
N LEU A 11 22.66 -7.57 20.85
CA LEU A 11 21.46 -7.24 21.61
C LEU A 11 20.71 -6.13 20.87
N VAL A 12 19.53 -6.47 20.34
CA VAL A 12 18.50 -5.54 19.91
C VAL A 12 17.98 -4.85 21.18
N LEU A 13 18.24 -3.55 21.32
CA LEU A 13 17.73 -2.76 22.44
C LEU A 13 16.28 -2.33 22.14
N VAL A 14 15.33 -3.15 22.57
CA VAL A 14 13.94 -2.74 22.81
C VAL A 14 13.80 -2.63 24.33
N GLY A 15 13.78 -1.40 24.85
CA GLY A 15 13.30 -1.08 26.19
C GLY A 15 12.15 -0.09 26.04
N LEU A 16 10.89 -0.47 26.25
CA LEU A 16 10.20 -0.46 27.55
C LEU A 16 10.44 0.83 28.34
N VAL A 17 9.59 1.83 28.08
CA VAL A 17 9.27 2.88 29.04
C VAL A 17 7.78 2.77 29.36
N SER A 18 7.48 2.15 30.49
CA SER A 18 6.16 2.16 31.12
C SER A 18 6.25 3.02 32.37
N GLY A 19 5.41 4.06 32.45
CA GLY A 19 4.98 4.67 33.71
C GLY A 19 5.79 5.86 34.22
N PHE A 20 5.43 7.07 33.79
CA PHE A 20 5.46 8.26 34.65
C PHE A 20 4.18 9.07 34.42
N GLY A 21 3.54 9.47 35.53
CA GLY A 21 2.32 10.28 35.56
C GLY A 21 2.53 11.72 35.04
N PRO A 22 1.46 12.53 34.97
CA PRO A 22 1.50 13.83 34.34
C PRO A 22 2.20 14.83 35.28
N GLY A 23 3.26 15.46 34.80
CA GLY A 23 3.89 16.59 35.50
C GLY A 23 5.41 16.54 35.56
N LEU A 24 6.07 16.55 34.40
CA LEU A 24 7.37 17.20 34.24
C LEU A 24 7.56 17.44 32.74
N ILE A 25 7.35 18.68 32.29
CA ILE A 25 7.75 19.14 30.96
C ILE A 25 9.27 19.08 30.95
N CYS A 26 9.85 17.98 30.47
CA CYS A 26 11.26 17.99 30.08
C CYS A 26 11.35 18.98 28.92
N ALA A 27 12.11 20.05 29.10
CA ALA A 27 12.44 20.98 28.03
C ALA A 27 13.08 20.16 26.90
N SER A 28 12.38 20.06 25.76
CA SER A 28 12.89 19.38 24.57
C SER A 28 14.17 20.07 24.10
N GLU A 29 15.23 19.32 23.83
CA GLU A 29 16.46 19.86 23.25
C GLU A 29 16.16 20.53 21.88
N PRO A 30 16.94 21.53 21.43
CA PRO A 30 16.64 22.28 20.22
C PRO A 30 16.56 21.39 18.97
N GLY A 31 17.43 20.38 18.85
CA GLY A 31 17.35 19.38 17.79
C GLY A 31 16.02 18.63 17.76
N ASP A 32 15.53 18.19 18.92
CA ASP A 32 14.26 17.47 19.05
C ASP A 32 13.07 18.37 18.69
N ALA A 33 13.10 19.64 19.13
CA ALA A 33 12.09 20.63 18.79
C ALA A 33 12.03 20.90 17.28
N ALA A 34 13.18 21.03 16.61
CA ALA A 34 13.25 21.21 15.16
C ALA A 34 12.78 19.97 14.39
N LEU A 35 13.17 18.77 14.84
CA LEU A 35 12.76 17.50 14.23
C LEU A 35 11.25 17.28 14.38
N ALA A 36 10.69 17.53 15.56
CA ALA A 36 9.26 17.44 15.82
C ALA A 36 8.46 18.43 14.97
N PHE A 37 8.95 19.66 14.81
CA PHE A 37 8.34 20.67 13.96
C PHE A 37 8.27 20.23 12.50
N LEU A 38 9.40 19.75 11.93
CA LEU A 38 9.44 19.31 10.53
C LEU A 38 8.66 18.02 10.29
N ASN A 39 8.65 17.07 11.24
CA ASN A 39 7.81 15.87 11.14
C ASN A 39 6.32 16.24 11.15
N ALA A 40 5.88 17.11 12.08
CA ALA A 40 4.48 17.57 12.11
C ALA A 40 4.07 18.24 10.79
N LEU A 41 4.98 19.01 10.18
CA LEU A 41 4.79 19.67 8.89
C LEU A 41 4.77 18.66 7.72
N ARG A 42 5.69 17.68 7.70
CA ARG A 42 5.77 16.61 6.70
C ARG A 42 4.57 15.68 6.76
N ASP A 43 4.05 15.42 7.95
CA ASP A 43 2.99 14.43 8.17
C ASP A 43 1.59 15.07 8.17
N ASP A 44 1.50 16.41 8.07
CA ASP A 44 0.23 17.17 8.14
C ASP A 44 -0.53 16.95 9.45
N GLU A 45 0.21 16.66 10.53
CA GLU A 45 -0.34 16.50 11.88
C GLU A 45 -0.87 17.82 12.44
N ARG A 46 -0.20 18.92 12.07
CA ARG A 46 -0.54 20.30 12.45
C ARG A 46 -0.45 21.20 11.23
N SER A 47 -1.29 22.22 11.18
CA SER A 47 -1.26 23.13 10.04
C SER A 47 -0.03 24.05 10.07
N PRO A 48 0.42 24.52 8.90
CA PRO A 48 1.40 25.59 8.82
C PRO A 48 1.04 26.89 9.56
N ALA A 49 -0.23 27.11 9.90
CA ALA A 49 -0.64 28.29 10.67
C ALA A 49 -0.47 28.04 12.18
N GLU A 50 -0.94 26.89 12.69
CA GLU A 50 -0.74 26.45 14.07
C GLU A 50 0.76 26.40 14.43
N LEU A 51 1.55 25.76 13.57
CA LEU A 51 3.00 25.69 13.74
C LEU A 51 3.67 27.07 13.73
N LEU A 52 3.14 28.01 12.95
CA LEU A 52 3.66 29.38 12.90
C LEU A 52 3.32 30.17 14.17
N GLU A 53 2.15 29.94 14.76
CA GLU A 53 1.76 30.57 16.03
C GLU A 53 2.62 30.08 17.21
N GLU A 54 2.98 28.80 17.21
CA GLU A 54 3.89 28.22 18.21
C GLU A 54 5.38 28.57 17.97
N SER A 55 5.74 28.97 16.73
CA SER A 55 7.09 29.40 16.38
C SER A 55 7.50 30.70 17.09
N VAL A 56 8.81 31.02 17.15
CA VAL A 56 9.34 32.27 17.74
C VAL A 56 9.13 33.51 16.87
N ILE A 57 8.06 33.54 16.07
CA ILE A 57 7.69 34.69 15.24
C ILE A 57 7.40 35.94 16.08
N SER A 58 7.85 37.10 15.59
CA SER A 58 7.62 38.38 16.23
C SER A 58 6.17 38.82 16.18
N LEU A 59 5.68 39.37 17.30
CA LEU A 59 4.35 40.00 17.39
C LEU A 59 4.19 41.15 16.38
N HIS A 60 5.31 41.77 15.97
CA HIS A 60 5.33 42.86 14.99
C HIS A 60 5.28 42.38 13.54
N THR A 61 5.32 41.07 13.27
CA THR A 61 5.17 40.54 11.91
C THR A 61 3.72 40.72 11.46
N GLY A 62 3.50 41.58 10.46
CA GLY A 62 2.17 41.86 9.91
C GLY A 62 1.52 40.67 9.21
N GLU A 63 0.20 40.69 9.06
CA GLU A 63 -0.62 39.59 8.55
C GLU A 63 -0.19 39.09 7.16
N ILE A 64 0.16 39.99 6.25
CA ILE A 64 0.62 39.65 4.89
C ILE A 64 1.91 38.80 4.96
N ARG A 65 2.86 39.19 5.82
CA ARG A 65 4.13 38.48 5.98
C ARG A 65 3.92 37.14 6.69
N ARG A 66 3.05 37.08 7.71
CA ARG A 66 2.65 35.82 8.37
C ARG A 66 2.06 34.83 7.38
N ALA A 67 1.13 35.29 6.53
CA ALA A 67 0.53 34.45 5.48
C ALA A 67 1.59 33.92 4.50
N ALA A 68 2.53 34.76 4.06
CA ALA A 68 3.60 34.34 3.16
C ALA A 68 4.54 33.30 3.79
N ILE A 69 4.87 33.45 5.08
CA ILE A 69 5.68 32.47 5.83
C ILE A 69 4.93 31.15 5.96
N SER A 70 3.66 31.20 6.36
CA SER A 70 2.81 30.00 6.48
C SER A 70 2.71 29.24 5.15
N GLN A 71 2.56 29.95 4.02
CA GLN A 71 2.61 29.33 2.69
C GLN A 71 3.95 28.68 2.37
N ARG A 72 5.07 29.29 2.78
CA ARG A 72 6.42 28.71 2.59
C ARG A 72 6.59 27.44 3.41
N LEU A 73 6.10 27.41 4.65
CA LEU A 73 6.05 26.20 5.47
C LEU A 73 5.17 25.13 4.81
N GLY A 74 3.98 25.50 4.31
CA GLY A 74 3.14 24.56 3.55
C GLY A 74 3.84 23.96 2.33
N ARG A 75 4.60 24.76 1.56
CA ARG A 75 5.42 24.26 0.45
C ARG A 75 6.53 23.30 0.93
N MET A 76 7.19 23.61 2.04
CA MET A 76 8.21 22.75 2.64
C MET A 76 7.60 21.42 3.08
N GLY A 77 6.46 21.43 3.77
CA GLY A 77 5.75 20.21 4.18
C GLY A 77 5.37 19.32 3.00
N ARG A 78 4.89 19.91 1.90
CA ARG A 78 4.63 19.17 0.65
C ARG A 78 5.92 18.61 0.04
N TYR A 79 6.96 19.43 -0.08
CA TYR A 79 8.26 18.98 -0.59
C TYR A 79 8.83 17.79 0.20
N LEU A 80 8.77 17.84 1.53
CA LEU A 80 9.24 16.77 2.40
C LEU A 80 8.43 15.47 2.22
N ARG A 81 7.12 15.61 2.01
CA ARG A 81 6.19 14.49 1.84
C ARG A 81 6.29 13.85 0.46
N ASP A 82 6.29 14.66 -0.59
CA ASP A 82 6.32 14.22 -2.00
C ASP A 82 7.63 13.48 -2.32
N ASN A 83 8.74 13.86 -1.66
CA ASN A 83 10.02 13.15 -1.78
C ASN A 83 10.20 12.03 -0.74
N HIS A 84 9.21 11.81 0.13
CA HIS A 84 9.22 10.75 1.16
C HIS A 84 10.46 10.80 2.07
N TYR A 85 10.84 11.99 2.52
CA TYR A 85 12.05 12.17 3.32
C TYR A 85 11.88 11.67 4.76
N GLU A 86 12.84 10.84 5.19
CA GLU A 86 13.10 10.55 6.60
C GLU A 86 14.12 11.54 7.15
N LEU A 87 13.75 12.21 8.24
CA LEU A 87 14.52 13.30 8.84
C LEU A 87 15.31 12.80 10.05
N LYS A 88 16.57 13.22 10.17
CA LYS A 88 17.42 12.96 11.34
C LYS A 88 18.25 14.20 11.67
N ILE A 89 18.50 14.43 12.95
CA ILE A 89 19.38 15.50 13.40
C ILE A 89 20.81 15.12 12.98
N ALA A 90 21.46 15.99 12.20
CA ALA A 90 22.83 15.80 11.75
C ALA A 90 23.83 16.58 12.61
N GLU A 91 23.50 17.84 12.91
CA GLU A 91 24.34 18.70 13.74
C GLU A 91 23.52 19.78 14.44
N GLU A 92 24.06 20.29 15.53
CA GLU A 92 23.46 21.37 16.29
C GLU A 92 24.56 22.29 16.83
N LYS A 93 24.34 23.60 16.72
CA LYS A 93 25.20 24.63 17.32
C LYS A 93 24.39 25.54 18.20
N ARG A 94 24.77 25.62 19.47
CA ARG A 94 24.17 26.52 20.45
C ARG A 94 25.04 27.75 20.67
N ASP A 95 24.37 28.88 20.83
CA ASP A 95 24.94 30.12 21.32
C ASP A 95 23.93 30.68 22.31
N GLY A 96 24.13 30.41 23.61
CA GLY A 96 23.24 30.84 24.68
C GLY A 96 21.78 30.41 24.47
N ASP A 97 20.90 31.40 24.38
CA ASP A 97 19.45 31.27 24.13
C ASP A 97 19.08 31.06 22.65
N LEU A 98 20.06 30.94 21.76
CA LEU A 98 19.87 30.66 20.33
C LEU A 98 20.49 29.32 19.97
N ALA A 99 19.87 28.61 19.04
CA ALA A 99 20.40 27.38 18.47
C ALA A 99 20.16 27.33 16.97
N ALA A 100 21.07 26.69 16.26
CA ALA A 100 20.94 26.34 14.87
C ALA A 100 21.05 24.83 14.73
N VAL A 101 20.08 24.23 14.07
CA VAL A 101 19.99 22.78 13.89
C VAL A 101 20.06 22.46 12.41
N VAL A 102 20.85 21.45 12.06
CA VAL A 102 20.98 20.89 10.72
C VAL A 102 20.37 19.50 10.73
N LEU A 103 19.40 19.26 9.85
CA LEU A 103 18.72 17.98 9.69
C LEU A 103 19.04 17.38 8.34
N ALA A 104 19.47 16.12 8.35
CA ALA A 104 19.62 15.30 7.16
C ALA A 104 18.24 14.76 6.74
N ALA A 105 17.96 14.82 5.44
CA ALA A 105 16.77 14.26 4.82
C ALA A 105 17.19 13.21 3.79
N VAL A 106 16.76 11.96 3.97
CA VAL A 106 17.05 10.86 3.03
C VAL A 106 15.73 10.26 2.57
N SER A 107 15.53 10.13 1.26
CA SER A 107 14.27 9.58 0.75
C SER A 107 14.16 8.10 1.12
N ARG A 108 12.98 7.70 1.56
CA ARG A 108 12.66 6.29 1.84
C ARG A 108 12.65 5.43 0.57
N HIS A 109 12.48 6.04 -0.60
CA HIS A 109 12.29 5.33 -1.87
C HIS A 109 13.52 5.35 -2.77
N ASP A 110 14.30 6.43 -2.72
CA ASP A 110 15.56 6.55 -3.45
C ASP A 110 16.68 6.91 -2.46
N PRO A 111 17.62 5.99 -2.16
CA PRO A 111 18.67 6.29 -1.20
C PRO A 111 19.50 7.51 -1.63
N LEU A 112 19.76 7.73 -2.93
CA LEU A 112 20.59 8.83 -3.41
C LEU A 112 19.84 10.17 -3.53
N GLU A 113 18.53 10.18 -3.31
CA GLU A 113 17.76 11.42 -3.17
C GLU A 113 17.88 11.89 -1.71
N VAL A 114 18.73 12.91 -1.51
CA VAL A 114 19.04 13.49 -0.20
C VAL A 114 18.97 15.02 -0.23
N ASP A 115 18.63 15.61 0.91
CA ASP A 115 18.73 17.06 1.14
C ASP A 115 19.12 17.33 2.59
N VAL A 116 19.46 18.59 2.87
CA VAL A 116 19.75 19.07 4.22
C VAL A 116 18.90 20.30 4.49
N VAL A 117 18.11 20.22 5.56
CA VAL A 117 17.24 21.31 6.03
C VAL A 117 17.83 21.89 7.31
N THR A 118 17.88 23.20 7.40
CA THR A 118 18.41 23.91 8.58
C THR A 118 17.32 24.71 9.26
N MET A 119 17.32 24.76 10.59
CA MET A 119 16.33 25.48 11.40
C MET A 119 17.03 26.30 12.48
N GLY A 120 16.65 27.58 12.61
CA GLY A 120 16.99 28.37 13.78
C GLY A 120 16.01 28.09 14.92
N LEU A 121 16.44 28.22 16.16
CA LEU A 121 15.61 28.10 17.35
C LEU A 121 16.01 29.12 18.39
N ARG A 122 15.06 29.51 19.23
CA ARG A 122 15.30 30.37 20.38
C ARG A 122 14.62 29.82 21.62
N GLU A 123 15.33 29.85 22.72
CA GLU A 123 14.80 29.48 24.02
C GLU A 123 13.86 30.58 24.54
N ARG A 124 12.62 30.19 24.84
CA ARG A 124 11.64 31.02 25.53
C ARG A 124 11.64 30.67 27.02
N ARG A 125 11.80 31.69 27.86
CA ARG A 125 11.81 31.53 29.32
C ARG A 125 10.53 30.83 29.80
N GLY A 126 10.66 29.60 30.31
CA GLY A 126 9.55 28.82 30.84
C GLY A 126 8.73 28.03 29.82
N GLU A 127 8.99 28.20 28.52
CA GLU A 127 8.27 27.50 27.43
C GLU A 127 9.19 26.56 26.62
N GLY A 128 10.51 26.62 26.82
CA GLY A 128 11.48 25.77 26.13
C GLY A 128 11.89 26.33 24.76
N TRP A 129 12.44 25.46 23.89
CA TRP A 129 12.94 25.86 22.58
C TRP A 129 11.82 26.02 21.56
N GLY A 130 11.69 27.22 21.00
CA GLY A 130 10.78 27.51 19.90
C GLY A 130 11.51 27.65 18.57
N VAL A 131 10.92 27.11 17.51
CA VAL A 131 11.52 27.09 16.16
C VAL A 131 11.34 28.44 15.47
N ALA A 132 12.35 28.92 14.76
CA ALA A 132 12.28 30.13 13.95
C ALA A 132 11.29 29.96 12.79
N PRO A 133 10.51 31.00 12.45
CA PRO A 133 9.43 30.88 11.48
C PRO A 133 9.90 30.63 10.05
N VAL A 134 11.17 30.94 9.73
CA VAL A 134 11.75 30.79 8.40
C VAL A 134 12.85 29.72 8.41
N PRO A 135 12.75 28.64 7.60
CA PRO A 135 13.82 27.65 7.51
C PRO A 135 15.16 28.27 7.10
N GLY A 136 16.20 27.94 7.85
CA GLY A 136 17.58 28.41 7.66
C GLY A 136 17.82 29.88 8.04
N SER A 137 16.87 30.52 8.73
CA SER A 137 16.99 31.94 9.08
C SER A 137 16.27 32.27 10.39
N PHE A 138 16.76 33.29 11.09
CA PHE A 138 16.09 33.94 12.21
C PHE A 138 15.26 35.16 11.77
N ASP A 139 15.03 35.33 10.47
CA ASP A 139 14.14 36.35 9.92
C ASP A 139 12.77 36.29 10.60
N ASN A 140 12.29 37.44 11.07
CA ASN A 140 11.02 37.60 11.78
C ASN A 140 10.98 36.96 13.17
N VAL A 141 12.12 36.64 13.77
CA VAL A 141 12.23 36.34 15.21
C VAL A 141 12.27 37.63 16.01
N ASP A 142 11.61 37.66 17.17
CA ASP A 142 11.56 38.86 18.01
C ASP A 142 12.81 39.06 18.87
N PHE A 143 13.78 39.87 18.47
CA PHE A 143 14.95 40.15 19.28
C PHE A 143 14.81 41.33 20.27
N GLY A 144 13.65 42.00 20.32
CA GLY A 144 13.43 43.09 21.28
C GLY A 144 14.41 44.26 21.17
N TYR A 145 14.92 44.56 19.96
CA TYR A 145 15.95 45.57 19.67
C TYR A 145 17.35 45.30 20.24
N ASP A 146 17.68 44.04 20.56
CA ASP A 146 19.02 43.65 21.01
C ASP A 146 19.96 43.39 19.82
N GLU A 147 20.78 44.39 19.47
CA GLU A 147 21.82 44.28 18.42
C GLU A 147 22.85 43.18 18.68
N GLY A 148 23.02 42.74 19.93
CA GLY A 148 23.89 41.62 20.29
C GLY A 148 23.29 40.28 19.88
N LEU A 149 21.99 40.09 20.14
CA LEU A 149 21.25 38.91 19.69
C LEU A 149 21.14 38.83 18.17
N GLU A 150 20.89 39.95 17.49
CA GLU A 150 20.85 39.98 16.02
C GLU A 150 22.19 39.58 15.40
N ARG A 151 23.31 40.06 15.96
CA ARG A 151 24.65 39.65 15.51
C ARG A 151 24.92 38.16 15.75
N ARG A 152 24.54 37.63 16.91
CA ARG A 152 24.67 36.19 17.22
C ARG A 152 23.82 35.33 16.29
N ALA A 153 22.58 35.76 16.02
CA ALA A 153 21.69 35.12 15.05
C ALA A 153 22.31 35.11 13.64
N GLY A 154 22.84 36.24 13.16
CA GLY A 154 23.52 36.31 11.87
C GLY A 154 24.74 35.38 11.76
N VAL A 155 25.51 35.21 12.84
CA VAL A 155 26.60 34.22 12.91
C VAL A 155 26.07 32.79 12.78
N LEU A 156 24.96 32.47 13.43
CA LEU A 156 24.31 31.16 13.32
C LEU A 156 23.69 30.93 11.93
N GLU A 157 23.10 31.94 11.29
CA GLU A 157 22.59 31.83 9.90
C GLU A 157 23.72 31.56 8.91
N PHE A 158 24.82 32.31 9.02
CA PHE A 158 26.00 32.07 8.20
C PHE A 158 26.54 30.66 8.40
N TRP A 159 26.60 30.20 9.66
CA TRP A 159 26.99 28.83 9.98
C TRP A 159 26.03 27.80 9.38
N MET A 160 24.71 27.95 9.50
CA MET A 160 23.73 27.05 8.88
C MET A 160 23.91 26.97 7.35
N GLY A 161 24.13 28.11 6.69
CA GLY A 161 24.34 28.14 5.24
C GLY A 161 25.60 27.38 4.80
N ALA A 162 26.71 27.54 5.53
CA ALA A 162 27.95 26.81 5.29
C ALA A 162 27.81 25.31 5.61
N GLU A 163 27.22 25.00 6.76
CA GLU A 163 27.05 23.63 7.25
C GLU A 163 26.09 22.84 6.36
N ARG A 164 25.03 23.47 5.84
CA ARG A 164 24.12 22.83 4.87
C ARG A 164 24.87 22.28 3.66
N LEU A 165 25.76 23.07 3.07
CA LEU A 165 26.54 22.65 1.89
C LEU A 165 27.57 21.57 2.23
N ALA A 166 28.25 21.71 3.38
CA ALA A 166 29.22 20.71 3.84
C ALA A 166 28.54 19.37 4.16
N ARG A 167 27.43 19.40 4.89
CA ARG A 167 26.66 18.22 5.29
C ARG A 167 25.97 17.53 4.14
N LEU A 168 25.52 18.27 3.12
CA LEU A 168 24.94 17.63 1.93
C LEU A 168 25.94 16.69 1.25
N ARG A 169 27.19 17.13 1.07
CA ARG A 169 28.25 16.30 0.47
C ARG A 169 28.60 15.09 1.34
N ILE A 170 28.74 15.30 2.65
CA ILE A 170 28.98 14.21 3.60
C ILE A 170 27.85 13.18 3.55
N LEU A 171 26.60 13.65 3.52
CA LEU A 171 25.42 12.78 3.46
C LEU A 171 25.36 11.99 2.15
N GLU A 172 25.67 12.61 1.01
CA GLU A 172 25.78 11.92 -0.29
C GLU A 172 26.83 10.79 -0.22
N ASP A 173 28.00 11.06 0.36
CA ASP A 173 29.08 10.07 0.50
C ASP A 173 28.69 8.93 1.47
N GLU A 174 28.06 9.26 2.60
CA GLU A 174 27.60 8.28 3.60
C GLU A 174 26.55 7.33 3.02
N VAL A 175 25.54 7.89 2.35
CA VAL A 175 24.48 7.10 1.71
C VAL A 175 25.06 6.25 0.59
N LEU A 176 25.94 6.80 -0.25
CA LEU A 176 26.59 6.04 -1.31
C LEU A 176 27.44 4.90 -0.74
N ALA A 177 28.15 5.12 0.38
CA ALA A 177 28.91 4.08 1.06
C ALA A 177 28.00 2.96 1.60
N VAL A 178 26.84 3.31 2.18
CA VAL A 178 25.84 2.35 2.63
C VAL A 178 25.28 1.55 1.45
N LEU A 179 24.96 2.20 0.33
CA LEU A 179 24.48 1.53 -0.89
C LEU A 179 25.54 0.57 -1.45
N ARG A 180 26.80 1.01 -1.56
CA ARG A 180 27.93 0.16 -2.01
C ARG A 180 28.17 -1.02 -1.10
N LYS A 181 28.03 -0.84 0.22
CA LYS A 181 28.12 -1.94 1.18
C LYS A 181 27.03 -2.98 0.93
N ARG A 182 25.78 -2.55 0.73
CA ARG A 182 24.67 -3.47 0.40
C ARG A 182 24.91 -4.19 -0.93
N MET A 183 25.43 -3.51 -1.94
CA MET A 183 25.81 -4.13 -3.22
C MET A 183 26.89 -5.21 -3.00
N SER A 184 27.93 -4.90 -2.22
CA SER A 184 29.01 -5.84 -1.89
C SER A 184 28.50 -7.07 -1.13
N GLU A 185 27.50 -6.91 -0.26
CA GLU A 185 26.84 -8.01 0.46
C GLU A 185 25.94 -8.86 -0.45
N ALA A 186 25.39 -8.28 -1.51
CA ALA A 186 24.57 -8.98 -2.50
C ALA A 186 25.41 -9.79 -3.51
N GLU A 187 26.61 -9.30 -3.86
CA GLU A 187 27.51 -9.88 -4.87
C GLU A 187 27.71 -11.41 -4.73
N PRO A 188 28.03 -12.00 -3.55
CA PRO A 188 28.32 -13.44 -3.46
C PRO A 188 27.11 -14.33 -3.77
N ARG A 189 25.89 -13.83 -3.50
CA ARG A 189 24.65 -14.54 -3.84
C ARG A 189 24.38 -14.49 -5.34
N ILE A 190 24.77 -13.37 -5.97
CA ILE A 190 24.54 -13.06 -7.37
C ILE A 190 25.57 -13.74 -8.30
N SER A 191 26.83 -13.88 -7.89
CA SER A 191 27.87 -14.53 -8.71
C SER A 191 27.56 -16.00 -9.09
N ARG A 192 26.59 -16.63 -8.41
CA ARG A 192 26.08 -17.98 -8.77
C ARG A 192 24.99 -17.94 -9.85
N ALA A 193 24.26 -16.83 -9.95
CA ALA A 193 23.20 -16.61 -10.95
C ALA A 193 23.77 -16.16 -12.30
N THR A 194 24.93 -15.48 -12.30
CA THR A 194 25.63 -14.97 -13.51
C THR A 194 26.28 -16.04 -14.38
N VAL A 195 26.08 -17.34 -14.07
CA VAL A 195 26.61 -18.47 -14.84
C VAL A 195 25.77 -18.77 -16.09
N ASN A 196 24.48 -18.40 -16.08
CA ASN A 196 23.55 -18.65 -17.18
C ASN A 196 22.66 -17.41 -17.41
N PRO A 197 22.48 -16.95 -18.67
CA PRO A 197 21.64 -15.79 -19.01
C PRO A 197 20.22 -15.82 -18.41
N VAL A 198 19.52 -16.96 -18.49
CA VAL A 198 18.17 -17.15 -17.94
C VAL A 198 18.18 -16.97 -16.43
N ARG A 199 19.14 -17.59 -15.74
CA ARG A 199 19.26 -17.48 -14.27
C ARG A 199 19.59 -16.06 -13.82
N LEU A 200 20.32 -15.29 -14.64
CA LEU A 200 20.59 -13.88 -14.37
C LEU A 200 19.30 -13.05 -14.40
N VAL A 201 18.47 -13.23 -15.44
CA VAL A 201 17.17 -12.55 -15.55
C VAL A 201 16.22 -12.97 -14.42
N GLU A 202 16.17 -14.27 -14.07
CA GLU A 202 15.38 -14.75 -12.93
C GLU A 202 15.82 -14.11 -11.61
N ALA A 203 17.13 -14.00 -11.37
CA ALA A 203 17.68 -13.33 -10.19
C ALA A 203 17.34 -11.83 -10.17
N PHE A 204 17.36 -11.16 -11.32
CA PHE A 204 16.99 -9.75 -11.45
C PHE A 204 15.51 -9.52 -11.16
N VAL A 205 14.64 -10.31 -11.77
CA VAL A 205 13.20 -10.31 -11.49
C VAL A 205 12.94 -10.55 -10.01
N LYS A 206 13.65 -11.49 -9.38
CA LYS A 206 13.54 -11.75 -7.94
C LYS A 206 13.95 -10.53 -7.11
N ALA A 207 15.09 -9.92 -7.40
CA ALA A 207 15.54 -8.69 -6.74
C ALA A 207 14.49 -7.57 -6.91
N CYS A 208 13.88 -7.44 -8.09
CA CYS A 208 12.81 -6.48 -8.33
C CYS A 208 11.57 -6.74 -7.47
N ARG A 209 11.12 -8.00 -7.36
CA ARG A 209 9.98 -8.40 -6.52
C ARG A 209 10.24 -8.15 -5.03
N GLU A 210 11.47 -8.34 -4.59
CA GLU A 210 11.92 -8.10 -3.22
C GLU A 210 12.20 -6.61 -2.94
N LYS A 211 12.10 -5.76 -3.96
CA LYS A 211 12.47 -4.33 -3.93
C LYS A 211 13.91 -4.10 -3.48
N ASP A 212 14.81 -5.04 -3.77
CA ASP A 212 16.22 -4.95 -3.41
C ASP A 212 17.01 -4.25 -4.53
N LEU A 213 17.03 -2.92 -4.46
CA LEU A 213 17.74 -2.06 -5.39
C LEU A 213 19.22 -2.46 -5.53
N ALA A 214 19.90 -2.75 -4.43
CA ALA A 214 21.33 -3.05 -4.44
C ALA A 214 21.61 -4.34 -5.22
N ALA A 215 20.82 -5.39 -5.00
CA ALA A 215 20.93 -6.63 -5.76
C ALA A 215 20.62 -6.44 -7.25
N ALA A 216 19.58 -5.65 -7.58
CA ALA A 216 19.22 -5.34 -8.97
C ALA A 216 20.35 -4.58 -9.69
N MET A 217 20.96 -3.59 -9.03
CA MET A 217 22.10 -2.82 -9.58
C MET A 217 23.32 -3.70 -9.82
N VAL A 218 23.65 -4.61 -8.90
CA VAL A 218 24.77 -5.55 -9.06
C VAL A 218 24.58 -6.44 -10.30
N LEU A 219 23.37 -6.93 -10.55
CA LEU A 219 23.05 -7.78 -11.71
C LEU A 219 23.19 -7.05 -13.06
N MET A 220 23.12 -5.72 -13.06
CA MET A 220 23.39 -4.90 -14.25
C MET A 220 24.88 -4.67 -14.49
N GLY A 221 25.74 -4.78 -13.46
CA GLY A 221 27.19 -4.63 -13.58
C GLY A 221 27.71 -3.23 -13.97
N GLN A 222 26.83 -2.27 -14.25
CA GLN A 222 27.17 -0.91 -14.70
C GLN A 222 27.58 0.03 -13.56
N PHE A 223 27.27 -0.32 -12.31
CA PHE A 223 27.49 0.51 -11.14
C PHE A 223 28.84 0.24 -10.44
N GLU A 224 29.80 -0.36 -11.15
CA GLU A 224 31.14 -0.62 -10.64
C GLU A 224 32.02 0.64 -10.76
N GLY A 225 32.38 1.23 -9.62
CA GLY A 225 33.25 2.41 -9.58
C GLY A 225 32.50 3.70 -9.25
N GLU A 226 33.00 4.83 -9.75
CA GLU A 226 32.39 6.14 -9.56
C GLU A 226 31.12 6.26 -10.40
N LEU A 227 30.02 6.70 -9.76
CA LEU A 227 28.74 6.87 -10.43
C LEU A 227 28.78 8.12 -11.31
N THR A 228 28.59 7.92 -12.61
CA THR A 228 28.34 9.00 -13.56
C THR A 228 26.93 9.58 -13.34
N GLU A 229 26.66 10.72 -13.96
CA GLU A 229 25.31 11.30 -13.98
C GLU A 229 24.28 10.37 -14.66
N GLU A 230 24.72 9.59 -15.64
CA GLU A 230 23.87 8.59 -16.29
C GLU A 230 23.52 7.45 -15.33
N ASP A 231 24.50 6.96 -14.56
CA ASP A 231 24.26 5.93 -13.54
C ASP A 231 23.29 6.42 -12.47
N ARG A 232 23.44 7.67 -12.01
CA ARG A 232 22.52 8.27 -11.03
C ARG A 232 21.09 8.34 -11.56
N ARG A 233 20.92 8.72 -12.84
CA ARG A 233 19.60 8.75 -13.48
C ARG A 233 18.99 7.36 -13.60
N LEU A 234 19.78 6.38 -14.02
CA LEU A 234 19.35 4.99 -14.13
C LEU A 234 18.96 4.43 -12.76
N GLN A 235 19.77 4.64 -11.73
CA GLN A 235 19.47 4.23 -10.37
C GLN A 235 18.18 4.87 -9.85
N ARG A 236 17.92 6.15 -10.14
CA ARG A 236 16.66 6.82 -9.80
C ARG A 236 15.45 6.16 -10.48
N VAL A 237 15.55 5.87 -11.78
CA VAL A 237 14.50 5.16 -12.53
C VAL A 237 14.23 3.79 -11.91
N MET A 238 15.28 3.04 -11.57
CA MET A 238 15.15 1.75 -10.89
C MET A 238 14.48 1.90 -9.52
N SER A 239 14.91 2.85 -8.69
CA SER A 239 14.32 3.11 -7.37
C SER A 239 12.83 3.40 -7.45
N LEU A 240 12.42 4.32 -8.33
CA LEU A 240 11.00 4.64 -8.57
C LEU A 240 10.23 3.43 -9.08
N GLY A 241 10.78 2.72 -10.06
CA GLY A 241 10.18 1.54 -10.65
C GLY A 241 9.95 0.40 -9.66
N LEU A 242 10.94 0.12 -8.79
CA LEU A 242 10.84 -0.88 -7.73
C LEU A 242 9.75 -0.56 -6.70
N GLN A 243 9.46 0.72 -6.49
CA GLN A 243 8.36 1.16 -5.63
C GLN A 243 7.02 1.24 -6.36
N GLY A 244 6.99 1.11 -7.70
CA GLY A 244 5.80 1.29 -8.51
C GLY A 244 5.37 2.76 -8.63
N LEU A 245 6.31 3.68 -8.47
CA LEU A 245 6.11 5.13 -8.54
C LEU A 245 6.47 5.71 -9.91
N ASP A 246 6.87 4.86 -10.87
CA ASP A 246 7.17 5.30 -12.22
C ASP A 246 5.93 5.83 -12.93
N ARG A 247 6.04 6.96 -13.64
CA ARG A 247 4.88 7.64 -14.26
C ARG A 247 4.08 6.78 -15.25
N ARG A 248 4.69 5.77 -15.86
CA ARG A 248 4.02 4.85 -16.80
C ARG A 248 3.50 3.59 -16.11
N GLY A 249 3.86 3.36 -14.86
CA GLY A 249 3.57 2.16 -14.10
C GLY A 249 4.04 0.88 -14.79
N TYR A 250 5.05 0.92 -15.66
CA TYR A 250 5.49 -0.23 -16.47
C TYR A 250 6.26 -1.26 -15.64
N TRP A 251 6.97 -0.84 -14.59
CA TRP A 251 7.74 -1.73 -13.71
C TRP A 251 6.90 -2.78 -12.97
N HIS A 252 5.58 -2.61 -12.94
CA HIS A 252 4.65 -3.60 -12.40
C HIS A 252 4.87 -5.00 -12.99
N VAL A 253 5.30 -5.09 -14.26
CA VAL A 253 5.61 -6.37 -14.92
C VAL A 253 6.74 -7.12 -14.24
N LEU A 254 7.59 -6.46 -13.44
CA LEU A 254 8.66 -7.08 -12.65
C LEU A 254 8.38 -7.13 -11.15
N THR A 255 7.66 -6.14 -10.61
CA THR A 255 7.54 -5.96 -9.15
C THR A 255 6.31 -6.63 -8.55
N ARG A 256 5.22 -6.76 -9.32
CA ARG A 256 3.94 -7.28 -8.79
C ARG A 256 3.95 -8.79 -8.56
N ARG A 257 3.33 -9.24 -7.47
CA ARG A 257 3.24 -10.66 -7.11
C ARG A 257 2.19 -11.45 -7.91
N ASP A 258 1.20 -10.78 -8.48
CA ASP A 258 0.12 -11.37 -9.28
C ASP A 258 0.45 -11.49 -10.78
N VAL A 259 1.68 -11.15 -11.17
CA VAL A 259 2.18 -11.37 -12.53
C VAL A 259 3.04 -12.63 -12.53
N VAL A 260 2.70 -13.62 -13.36
CA VAL A 260 3.49 -14.85 -13.52
C VAL A 260 4.55 -14.62 -14.59
N ARG A 261 5.76 -15.12 -14.36
CA ARG A 261 6.94 -14.78 -15.18
C ARG A 261 7.70 -16.01 -15.55
N VAL A 262 8.11 -16.09 -16.82
CA VAL A 262 8.77 -17.25 -17.40
C VAL A 262 9.87 -16.73 -18.32
N ALA A 263 11.14 -16.93 -17.95
CA ALA A 263 12.29 -16.45 -18.70
C ALA A 263 12.71 -17.49 -19.76
N VAL A 264 12.72 -17.13 -21.03
CA VAL A 264 13.01 -18.02 -22.16
C VAL A 264 14.23 -17.46 -22.88
N GLN A 265 15.27 -18.27 -23.05
CA GLN A 265 16.41 -17.88 -23.88
C GLN A 265 16.03 -18.04 -25.36
N GLU A 266 16.34 -17.04 -26.17
CA GLU A 266 16.14 -17.12 -27.62
C GLU A 266 17.26 -17.92 -28.28
N GLU A 267 16.95 -18.65 -29.36
CA GLU A 267 17.95 -19.38 -30.13
C GLU A 267 18.71 -18.38 -31.02
N GLY A 268 19.83 -17.87 -30.51
CA GLY A 268 20.66 -16.91 -31.21
C GLY A 268 21.40 -15.99 -30.24
N GLY A 269 22.73 -16.03 -30.29
CA GLY A 269 23.64 -15.24 -29.47
C GLY A 269 25.06 -15.74 -29.70
N ASP A 270 26.01 -14.83 -29.85
CA ASP A 270 27.42 -15.20 -29.90
C ASP A 270 27.95 -15.45 -28.48
N ASP A 271 29.21 -15.87 -28.30
CA ASP A 271 29.80 -16.08 -26.96
C ASP A 271 29.87 -14.79 -26.10
N LEU A 272 29.46 -13.63 -26.63
CA LEU A 272 29.60 -12.30 -26.04
C LEU A 272 28.28 -11.60 -25.71
N ASP A 273 27.17 -12.04 -26.31
CA ASP A 273 25.84 -11.50 -26.10
C ASP A 273 24.77 -12.59 -26.06
N ALA A 274 23.68 -12.35 -25.33
CA ALA A 274 22.56 -13.27 -25.26
C ALA A 274 21.25 -12.48 -25.11
N GLU A 275 20.20 -12.96 -25.75
CA GLU A 275 18.85 -12.45 -25.58
C GLU A 275 18.02 -13.41 -24.72
N VAL A 276 17.39 -12.86 -23.68
CA VAL A 276 16.45 -13.59 -22.84
C VAL A 276 15.13 -12.84 -22.82
N THR A 277 14.10 -13.50 -23.31
CA THR A 277 12.74 -12.98 -23.31
C THR A 277 12.01 -13.41 -22.04
N LEU A 278 11.60 -12.43 -21.25
CA LEU A 278 10.73 -12.63 -20.10
C LEU A 278 9.27 -12.57 -20.55
N LEU A 279 8.63 -13.73 -20.64
CA LEU A 279 7.20 -13.82 -20.84
C LEU A 279 6.48 -13.53 -19.52
N THR A 280 5.59 -12.55 -19.53
CA THR A 280 4.85 -12.10 -18.35
C THR A 280 3.36 -12.28 -18.57
N PHE A 281 2.71 -13.07 -17.74
CA PHE A 281 1.26 -13.17 -17.69
C PHE A 281 0.74 -12.21 -16.62
N ASP A 282 0.07 -11.15 -17.05
CA ASP A 282 -0.68 -10.22 -16.20
C ASP A 282 -2.17 -10.43 -16.44
N PRO A 283 -2.92 -10.96 -15.46
CA PRO A 283 -4.33 -11.22 -15.62
C PRO A 283 -5.14 -9.92 -15.84
N ARG A 284 -4.62 -8.72 -15.54
CA ARG A 284 -5.31 -7.42 -15.69
C ARG A 284 -5.55 -7.00 -17.13
N ARG A 285 -4.79 -7.57 -18.08
CA ARG A 285 -4.72 -7.07 -19.45
C ARG A 285 -5.64 -7.86 -20.38
N GLY A 286 -6.25 -7.14 -21.34
CA GLY A 286 -7.02 -7.78 -22.42
C GLY A 286 -6.19 -8.74 -23.28
N ARG A 287 -4.87 -8.56 -23.32
CA ARG A 287 -3.89 -9.56 -23.77
C ARG A 287 -3.03 -9.94 -22.56
N PRO A 288 -3.28 -11.09 -21.92
CA PRO A 288 -2.70 -11.39 -20.61
C PRO A 288 -1.20 -11.64 -20.69
N VAL A 289 -0.71 -12.25 -21.78
CA VAL A 289 0.72 -12.47 -21.99
C VAL A 289 1.33 -11.27 -22.71
N SER A 290 2.29 -10.64 -22.05
CA SER A 290 3.22 -9.64 -22.59
C SER A 290 4.64 -10.21 -22.54
N LEU A 291 5.59 -9.53 -23.18
CA LEU A 291 7.00 -9.92 -23.12
C LEU A 291 7.89 -8.71 -22.86
N VAL A 292 9.07 -8.98 -22.28
CA VAL A 292 10.15 -8.03 -22.09
C VAL A 292 11.44 -8.71 -22.53
N ARG A 293 12.09 -8.17 -23.57
CA ARG A 293 13.38 -8.67 -24.06
C ARG A 293 14.51 -8.08 -23.23
N PHE A 294 15.35 -8.93 -22.67
CA PHE A 294 16.58 -8.54 -21.99
C PHE A 294 17.76 -8.85 -22.90
N VAL A 295 18.59 -7.83 -23.13
CA VAL A 295 19.90 -8.00 -23.75
C VAL A 295 20.92 -8.19 -22.64
N LEU A 296 21.72 -9.25 -22.75
CA LEU A 296 22.76 -9.60 -21.80
C LEU A 296 24.11 -9.52 -22.49
N LEU A 297 25.07 -8.90 -21.81
CA LEU A 297 26.44 -8.75 -22.31
C LEU A 297 27.38 -9.56 -21.42
N TYR A 298 28.31 -10.29 -22.02
CA TYR A 298 29.36 -10.97 -21.29
C TYR A 298 30.57 -10.05 -21.09
N ALA A 299 30.70 -9.48 -19.90
CA ALA A 299 31.75 -8.52 -19.56
C ALA A 299 32.45 -8.94 -18.25
N GLY A 300 33.79 -8.84 -18.21
CA GLY A 300 34.55 -9.09 -16.98
C GLY A 300 34.43 -10.51 -16.42
N LYS A 301 34.20 -11.52 -17.29
CA LYS A 301 33.96 -12.94 -16.94
C LYS A 301 32.59 -13.23 -16.29
N ARG A 302 31.61 -12.34 -16.45
CA ARG A 302 30.22 -12.55 -16.01
C ARG A 302 29.23 -11.98 -17.00
N TRP A 303 28.01 -12.53 -17.00
CA TRP A 303 26.89 -11.93 -17.71
C TRP A 303 26.32 -10.73 -16.93
N THR A 304 25.99 -9.65 -17.63
CA THR A 304 25.38 -8.43 -17.10
C THR A 304 24.14 -8.05 -17.88
N ILE A 305 23.13 -7.47 -17.22
CA ILE A 305 21.88 -7.04 -17.85
C ILE A 305 21.98 -5.60 -18.35
N GLU A 306 21.63 -5.38 -19.61
CA GLU A 306 21.22 -4.06 -20.09
C GLU A 306 19.73 -3.85 -19.81
N LEU A 307 19.37 -2.75 -19.13
CA LEU A 307 17.98 -2.50 -18.76
C LEU A 307 17.14 -2.21 -20.02
N PRO A 308 16.07 -2.98 -20.28
CA PRO A 308 15.21 -2.77 -21.44
C PRO A 308 14.65 -1.35 -21.51
N ASN A 309 14.53 -0.78 -22.72
CA ASN A 309 14.13 0.63 -22.89
C ASN A 309 12.75 0.93 -22.28
N GLY A 310 11.82 -0.01 -22.33
CA GLY A 310 10.52 0.13 -21.65
C GLY A 310 10.66 0.36 -20.15
N LEU A 311 11.62 -0.26 -19.48
CA LEU A 311 11.88 -0.06 -18.05
C LEU A 311 12.73 1.19 -17.81
N ARG A 312 13.73 1.44 -18.66
CA ARG A 312 14.62 2.61 -18.57
C ARG A 312 13.89 3.95 -18.77
N LEU A 313 12.88 3.98 -19.63
CA LEU A 313 12.13 5.18 -20.01
C LEU A 313 10.72 5.21 -19.39
N SER A 314 10.48 4.43 -18.34
CA SER A 314 9.18 4.32 -17.67
C SER A 314 8.78 5.59 -16.90
N ASP A 315 9.71 6.52 -16.66
CA ASP A 315 9.42 7.81 -16.01
C ASP A 315 9.38 8.99 -17.01
N GLU A 316 9.57 8.73 -18.30
CA GLU A 316 9.53 9.75 -19.35
C GLU A 316 8.09 10.10 -19.77
N ASP A 317 7.95 11.11 -20.63
CA ASP A 317 6.68 11.46 -21.23
C ASP A 317 6.07 10.30 -22.06
N ARG A 318 4.76 10.33 -22.29
CA ARG A 318 4.02 9.23 -22.92
C ARG A 318 4.52 8.92 -24.33
N VAL A 319 4.88 9.95 -25.10
CA VAL A 319 5.29 9.81 -26.50
C VAL A 319 6.66 9.14 -26.56
N THR A 320 7.60 9.59 -25.72
CA THR A 320 8.94 9.00 -25.62
C THR A 320 8.86 7.53 -25.21
N PHE A 321 8.08 7.21 -24.17
CA PHE A 321 7.86 5.84 -23.72
C PHE A 321 7.24 4.94 -24.80
N GLN A 322 6.20 5.42 -25.51
CA GLN A 322 5.57 4.64 -26.56
C GLN A 322 6.51 4.36 -27.75
N ARG A 323 7.34 5.34 -28.13
CA ARG A 323 8.35 5.14 -29.19
C ARG A 323 9.38 4.09 -28.81
N ALA A 324 9.78 4.06 -27.53
CA ALA A 324 10.69 3.04 -27.03
C ALA A 324 10.10 1.63 -27.17
N LEU A 325 8.86 1.43 -26.70
CA LEU A 325 8.18 0.13 -26.83
C LEU A 325 7.98 -0.33 -28.27
N LEU A 326 7.78 0.60 -29.20
CA LEU A 326 7.61 0.27 -30.63
C LEU A 326 8.91 -0.10 -31.32
N ARG A 327 10.06 0.40 -30.84
CA ARG A 327 11.38 0.05 -31.41
C ARG A 327 11.80 -1.36 -31.06
N ASP A 328 11.36 -1.86 -29.91
CA ASP A 328 11.71 -3.17 -29.39
C ASP A 328 10.69 -4.27 -29.81
N GLN A 329 9.75 -3.95 -30.72
CA GLN A 329 8.66 -4.87 -31.15
C GLN A 329 8.93 -5.51 -32.51
N ASP A 330 8.96 -6.84 -32.54
CA ASP A 330 8.77 -7.64 -33.76
C ASP A 330 7.41 -8.35 -33.67
N TYR A 331 6.41 -7.93 -34.46
CA TYR A 331 5.04 -8.43 -34.29
C TYR A 331 4.87 -9.93 -34.56
N GLU A 332 5.64 -10.52 -35.47
CA GLU A 332 5.48 -11.94 -35.83
C GLU A 332 6.18 -12.82 -34.81
N GLU A 333 7.44 -12.52 -34.50
CA GLU A 333 8.23 -13.24 -33.50
C GLU A 333 7.63 -13.11 -32.10
N ASP A 334 7.19 -11.91 -31.73
CA ASP A 334 6.58 -11.66 -30.41
C ASP A 334 5.31 -12.49 -30.21
N ASN A 335 4.50 -12.66 -31.26
CA ASN A 335 3.29 -13.46 -31.16
C ASN A 335 3.62 -14.96 -31.05
N ALA A 336 4.62 -15.44 -31.78
CA ALA A 336 5.11 -16.82 -31.64
C ALA A 336 5.65 -17.07 -30.22
N MET A 337 6.44 -16.15 -29.67
CA MET A 337 6.99 -16.25 -28.32
C MET A 337 5.92 -16.19 -27.23
N ARG A 338 4.92 -15.29 -27.35
CA ARG A 338 3.77 -15.24 -26.43
C ARG A 338 3.01 -16.56 -26.39
N ASN A 339 2.90 -17.25 -27.52
CA ASN A 339 2.20 -18.53 -27.60
C ASN A 339 2.93 -19.69 -26.91
N ARG A 340 4.20 -19.51 -26.53
CA ARG A 340 5.00 -20.51 -25.79
C ARG A 340 4.86 -20.42 -24.27
N PHE A 341 4.16 -19.40 -23.73
CA PHE A 341 4.12 -19.13 -22.30
C PHE A 341 3.69 -20.35 -21.47
N GLU A 342 2.58 -20.99 -21.83
CA GLU A 342 2.01 -22.11 -21.09
C GLU A 342 2.92 -23.34 -21.12
N GLU A 343 3.52 -23.63 -22.28
CA GLU A 343 4.45 -24.76 -22.42
C GLU A 343 5.71 -24.55 -21.57
N GLU A 344 6.31 -23.37 -21.64
CA GLU A 344 7.50 -23.00 -20.86
C GLU A 344 7.20 -22.95 -19.35
N PHE A 345 6.01 -22.49 -18.98
CA PHE A 345 5.53 -22.55 -17.60
C PHE A 345 5.45 -23.98 -17.08
N GLU A 346 4.82 -24.88 -17.84
CA GLU A 346 4.60 -26.27 -17.44
C GLU A 346 5.91 -27.07 -17.34
N LYS A 347 6.90 -26.80 -18.20
CA LYS A 347 8.25 -27.39 -18.13
C LYS A 347 8.97 -27.04 -16.83
N ARG A 348 8.80 -25.80 -16.33
CA ARG A 348 9.51 -25.30 -15.15
C ARG A 348 8.82 -25.59 -13.83
N HIS A 349 7.49 -25.77 -13.84
CA HIS A 349 6.71 -25.89 -12.62
C HIS A 349 6.04 -27.26 -12.53
N GLN A 350 6.37 -28.01 -11.47
CA GLN A 350 5.69 -29.27 -11.18
C GLN A 350 4.20 -29.05 -10.89
N PRO A 351 3.31 -29.90 -11.46
CA PRO A 351 1.89 -29.80 -11.24
C PRO A 351 1.54 -30.04 -9.76
N LEU A 352 0.54 -29.32 -9.26
CA LEU A 352 -0.09 -29.61 -7.98
C LEU A 352 -1.34 -30.46 -8.22
N ARG A 353 -1.46 -31.53 -7.45
CA ARG A 353 -2.57 -32.50 -7.52
C ARG A 353 -2.97 -32.87 -6.10
N ALA A 354 -4.28 -32.87 -5.84
CA ALA A 354 -4.82 -33.30 -4.56
C ALA A 354 -5.40 -34.72 -4.66
N GLY A 355 -5.33 -35.48 -3.56
CA GLY A 355 -5.88 -36.82 -3.51
C GLY A 355 -7.41 -36.82 -3.49
N THR A 356 -8.01 -35.81 -2.85
CA THR A 356 -9.45 -35.60 -2.82
C THR A 356 -9.86 -34.21 -3.29
N LEU A 357 -11.11 -34.08 -3.73
CA LEU A 357 -11.65 -32.79 -4.18
C LEU A 357 -11.70 -31.77 -3.04
N LYS A 358 -11.99 -32.22 -1.80
CA LYS A 358 -12.00 -31.35 -0.62
C LYS A 358 -10.61 -30.81 -0.30
N GLU A 359 -9.58 -31.67 -0.33
CA GLU A 359 -8.19 -31.24 -0.17
C GLU A 359 -7.78 -30.23 -1.25
N ALA A 360 -8.21 -30.44 -2.50
CA ALA A 360 -7.98 -29.48 -3.58
C ALA A 360 -8.58 -28.12 -3.24
N GLY A 361 -9.82 -28.10 -2.76
CA GLY A 361 -10.49 -26.86 -2.36
C GLY A 361 -9.84 -26.15 -1.19
N GLU A 362 -9.35 -26.87 -0.18
CA GLU A 362 -8.61 -26.28 0.94
C GLU A 362 -7.27 -25.68 0.47
N GLN A 363 -6.53 -26.39 -0.40
CA GLN A 363 -5.26 -25.89 -0.96
C GLN A 363 -5.47 -24.67 -1.86
N ILE A 364 -6.44 -24.71 -2.77
CA ILE A 364 -6.79 -23.58 -3.63
C ILE A 364 -7.26 -22.39 -2.78
N GLY A 365 -8.10 -22.61 -1.77
CA GLY A 365 -8.53 -21.55 -0.85
C GLY A 365 -7.37 -20.90 -0.09
N ASN A 366 -6.34 -21.68 0.29
CA ASN A 366 -5.11 -21.14 0.88
C ASN A 366 -4.29 -20.31 -0.11
N ILE A 367 -4.19 -20.76 -1.36
CA ILE A 367 -3.52 -20.03 -2.44
C ILE A 367 -4.22 -18.70 -2.71
N LEU A 368 -5.56 -18.69 -2.78
CA LEU A 368 -6.33 -17.47 -2.94
C LEU A 368 -6.12 -16.52 -1.75
N ARG A 369 -6.04 -16.99 -0.50
CA ARG A 369 -5.82 -16.10 0.65
C ARG A 369 -4.46 -15.43 0.71
N GLY A 370 -3.39 -16.15 0.37
CA GLY A 370 -2.02 -15.68 0.64
C GLY A 370 -0.93 -16.27 -0.25
N GLY A 371 -1.30 -17.06 -1.25
CA GLY A 371 -0.38 -17.62 -2.23
C GLY A 371 -0.17 -16.70 -3.43
N SER A 372 0.15 -17.31 -4.58
CA SER A 372 0.43 -16.61 -5.82
C SER A 372 -0.38 -17.17 -6.99
N LEU A 373 -0.56 -16.36 -8.04
CA LEU A 373 -1.17 -16.83 -9.29
C LEU A 373 -0.35 -17.97 -9.92
N GLU A 374 0.96 -17.96 -9.74
CA GLU A 374 1.87 -19.04 -10.15
C GLU A 374 1.50 -20.37 -9.47
N ASP A 375 1.23 -20.36 -8.15
CA ASP A 375 0.79 -21.57 -7.44
C ASP A 375 -0.59 -22.05 -7.92
N LEU A 376 -1.50 -21.12 -8.22
CA LEU A 376 -2.81 -21.46 -8.77
C LEU A 376 -2.69 -22.11 -10.16
N PHE A 377 -1.80 -21.62 -11.01
CA PHE A 377 -1.52 -22.18 -12.33
C PHE A 377 -0.97 -23.61 -12.27
N ARG A 378 -0.31 -24.00 -11.18
CA ARG A 378 0.18 -25.39 -11.02
C ARG A 378 -0.97 -26.39 -10.87
N PHE A 379 -2.16 -25.96 -10.49
CA PHE A 379 -3.35 -26.80 -10.44
C PHE A 379 -4.02 -27.01 -11.80
N VAL A 380 -3.62 -26.31 -12.87
CA VAL A 380 -4.20 -26.49 -14.20
C VAL A 380 -4.04 -27.95 -14.65
N TYR A 381 -5.11 -28.50 -15.21
CA TYR A 381 -5.11 -29.81 -15.84
C TYR A 381 -4.21 -29.79 -17.08
N ARG A 382 -3.26 -30.73 -17.13
CA ARG A 382 -2.26 -30.84 -18.20
C ARG A 382 -2.50 -32.14 -18.94
N SER A 383 -2.81 -32.05 -20.22
CA SER A 383 -3.04 -33.20 -21.09
C SER A 383 -2.50 -32.92 -22.48
N GLU A 384 -1.88 -33.91 -23.09
CA GLU A 384 -1.43 -33.86 -24.49
C GLU A 384 -2.60 -33.80 -25.48
N ALA A 385 -3.81 -34.19 -25.06
CA ALA A 385 -5.01 -34.12 -25.89
C ALA A 385 -5.55 -32.69 -26.08
N LEU A 386 -5.17 -31.75 -25.21
CA LEU A 386 -5.57 -30.35 -25.35
C LEU A 386 -4.74 -29.67 -26.43
N SER A 387 -5.41 -29.01 -27.37
CA SER A 387 -4.74 -28.11 -28.31
C SER A 387 -4.11 -26.92 -27.57
N GLU A 388 -3.10 -26.30 -28.19
CA GLU A 388 -2.46 -25.11 -27.62
C GLU A 388 -3.46 -23.98 -27.32
N SER A 389 -4.48 -23.81 -28.17
CA SER A 389 -5.51 -22.79 -28.00
C SER A 389 -6.36 -23.03 -26.75
N GLU A 390 -6.73 -24.29 -26.51
CA GLU A 390 -7.51 -24.69 -25.32
C GLU A 390 -6.65 -24.50 -24.06
N ARG A 391 -5.36 -24.87 -24.11
CA ARG A 391 -4.40 -24.63 -23.03
C ARG A 391 -4.28 -23.15 -22.70
N ARG A 392 -4.03 -22.28 -23.69
CA ARG A 392 -3.97 -20.81 -23.52
C ARG A 392 -5.25 -20.26 -22.89
N THR A 393 -6.39 -20.74 -23.34
CA THR A 393 -7.68 -20.29 -22.83
C THR A 393 -7.89 -20.67 -21.36
N ALA A 394 -7.43 -21.85 -20.95
CA ALA A 394 -7.48 -22.29 -19.55
C ALA A 394 -6.70 -21.35 -18.61
N TYR A 395 -5.44 -21.02 -18.96
CA TYR A 395 -4.61 -20.10 -18.16
C TYR A 395 -5.20 -18.69 -18.15
N ARG A 396 -5.67 -18.18 -19.30
CA ARG A 396 -6.33 -16.87 -19.39
C ARG A 396 -7.51 -16.77 -18.43
N ASN A 397 -8.38 -17.75 -18.44
CA ASN A 397 -9.62 -17.70 -17.70
C ASN A 397 -9.42 -18.04 -16.21
N LEU A 398 -8.38 -18.81 -15.87
CA LEU A 398 -7.92 -18.94 -14.49
C LEU A 398 -7.30 -17.63 -13.97
N GLY A 399 -6.61 -16.88 -14.83
CA GLY A 399 -6.19 -15.51 -14.53
C GLY A 399 -7.39 -14.56 -14.30
N ALA A 400 -8.45 -14.69 -15.10
CA ALA A 400 -9.69 -13.93 -14.88
C ALA A 400 -10.35 -14.32 -13.54
N PHE A 401 -10.42 -15.61 -13.22
CA PHE A 401 -10.87 -16.09 -11.91
C PHE A 401 -10.05 -15.48 -10.78
N TRP A 402 -8.71 -15.49 -10.87
CA TRP A 402 -7.84 -14.83 -9.87
C TRP A 402 -8.17 -13.34 -9.68
N ASN A 403 -8.48 -12.62 -10.76
CA ASN A 403 -8.85 -11.21 -10.67
C ASN A 403 -10.16 -10.96 -9.93
N GLU A 404 -11.13 -11.88 -10.03
CA GLU A 404 -12.38 -11.78 -9.27
C GLU A 404 -12.10 -11.73 -7.76
N PHE A 405 -11.10 -12.48 -7.28
CA PHE A 405 -10.71 -12.52 -5.86
C PHE A 405 -9.82 -11.35 -5.43
N HIS A 406 -8.93 -10.87 -6.31
CA HIS A 406 -7.82 -10.00 -5.89
C HIS A 406 -7.81 -8.59 -6.44
N GLN A 407 -8.55 -8.33 -7.52
CA GLN A 407 -8.35 -7.12 -8.31
C GLN A 407 -9.61 -6.32 -8.57
N ASN A 408 -10.78 -6.90 -8.32
CA ASN A 408 -11.95 -6.08 -8.23
C ASN A 408 -11.82 -5.29 -6.93
N ASP A 409 -11.49 -3.99 -7.02
CA ASP A 409 -11.74 -3.01 -5.94
C ASP A 409 -13.21 -3.07 -5.46
N THR A 410 -14.04 -3.74 -6.25
CA THR A 410 -15.43 -4.07 -6.05
C THR A 410 -15.71 -5.51 -5.55
N ALA A 411 -14.71 -6.25 -5.04
CA ALA A 411 -14.90 -7.55 -4.41
C ALA A 411 -13.94 -7.80 -3.24
N ALA A 412 -14.39 -8.62 -2.28
CA ALA A 412 -13.58 -9.15 -1.20
C ALA A 412 -13.91 -10.63 -0.99
N SER A 413 -12.90 -11.43 -0.71
CA SER A 413 -13.07 -12.83 -0.36
C SER A 413 -11.97 -13.26 0.61
N ASP A 414 -12.30 -14.19 1.50
CA ASP A 414 -11.36 -14.91 2.36
C ASP A 414 -10.95 -16.24 1.70
N GLY A 415 -11.19 -16.43 0.41
CA GLY A 415 -10.92 -17.69 -0.28
C GLY A 415 -11.66 -18.88 0.36
N ARG A 416 -12.73 -18.63 1.12
CA ARG A 416 -13.46 -19.69 1.82
C ARG A 416 -14.18 -20.58 0.83
N LEU A 417 -13.89 -21.87 0.94
CA LEU A 417 -14.63 -22.94 0.31
C LEU A 417 -15.99 -23.08 1.01
N LEU A 418 -17.07 -22.82 0.28
CA LEU A 418 -18.44 -22.90 0.79
C LEU A 418 -18.99 -24.31 0.65
N GLU A 419 -18.80 -24.94 -0.51
CA GLU A 419 -19.35 -26.25 -0.84
C GLU A 419 -18.46 -27.03 -1.80
N VAL A 420 -18.57 -28.35 -1.74
CA VAL A 420 -17.91 -29.27 -2.66
C VAL A 420 -18.95 -30.21 -3.27
N LEU A 421 -19.15 -30.13 -4.58
CA LEU A 421 -20.06 -30.99 -5.31
C LEU A 421 -19.24 -31.95 -6.18
N GLN A 422 -19.36 -33.25 -5.92
CA GLN A 422 -18.64 -34.27 -6.68
C GLN A 422 -19.60 -35.18 -7.44
N HIS A 423 -19.24 -35.50 -8.68
CA HIS A 423 -19.85 -36.58 -9.45
C HIS A 423 -18.75 -37.35 -10.18
N GLU A 424 -18.51 -38.59 -9.74
CA GLU A 424 -17.47 -39.47 -10.28
C GLU A 424 -16.06 -38.83 -10.23
N ASP A 425 -15.46 -38.59 -11.38
CA ASP A 425 -14.15 -37.99 -11.62
C ASP A 425 -14.21 -36.47 -11.82
N THR A 426 -15.39 -35.85 -11.68
CA THR A 426 -15.60 -34.42 -11.91
C THR A 426 -16.18 -33.78 -10.66
N GLY A 427 -15.83 -32.52 -10.40
CA GLY A 427 -16.32 -31.82 -9.22
C GLY A 427 -16.26 -30.31 -9.33
N VAL A 428 -17.13 -29.63 -8.57
CA VAL A 428 -17.17 -28.18 -8.45
C VAL A 428 -16.81 -27.79 -7.02
N LEU A 429 -15.84 -26.89 -6.92
CA LEU A 429 -15.55 -26.13 -5.71
C LEU A 429 -16.33 -24.82 -5.78
N VAL A 430 -17.12 -24.53 -4.75
CA VAL A 430 -17.89 -23.28 -4.69
C VAL A 430 -17.20 -22.34 -3.69
N PHE A 431 -16.69 -21.23 -4.18
CA PHE A 431 -16.09 -20.19 -3.35
C PHE A 431 -17.04 -19.02 -3.14
N GLN A 432 -16.96 -18.39 -1.97
CA GLN A 432 -17.72 -17.19 -1.66
C GLN A 432 -16.93 -15.93 -1.99
N LEU A 433 -17.54 -15.04 -2.78
CA LEU A 433 -17.04 -13.71 -3.09
C LEU A 433 -18.08 -12.67 -2.67
N ILE A 434 -17.67 -11.66 -1.92
CA ILE A 434 -18.55 -10.54 -1.55
C ILE A 434 -18.27 -9.39 -2.52
N SER A 435 -19.26 -9.03 -3.34
CA SER A 435 -19.13 -7.84 -4.17
C SER A 435 -19.35 -6.57 -3.35
N THR A 436 -18.39 -5.67 -3.43
CA THR A 436 -18.40 -4.33 -2.86
C THR A 436 -18.95 -3.26 -3.83
N ALA A 437 -19.38 -3.60 -5.05
CA ALA A 437 -20.07 -2.65 -5.97
C ALA A 437 -21.43 -3.06 -6.52
N GLN A 438 -21.81 -4.34 -6.52
CA GLN A 438 -23.09 -4.78 -7.09
C GLN A 438 -24.20 -4.93 -6.04
N ILE A 439 -25.46 -4.85 -6.52
CA ILE A 439 -26.68 -5.03 -5.73
C ILE A 439 -26.91 -6.51 -5.38
N GLU A 440 -26.43 -7.41 -6.23
CA GLU A 440 -26.26 -8.84 -5.95
C GLU A 440 -24.98 -8.97 -5.13
N ARG A 441 -25.14 -8.82 -3.82
CA ARG A 441 -24.05 -8.48 -2.87
C ARG A 441 -23.20 -9.70 -2.46
N LEU A 442 -23.59 -10.91 -2.85
CA LEU A 442 -22.89 -12.15 -2.58
C LEU A 442 -22.86 -13.00 -3.84
N ASN A 443 -21.66 -13.19 -4.38
CA ASN A 443 -21.40 -13.98 -5.58
C ASN A 443 -20.80 -15.32 -5.17
N LEU A 444 -21.33 -16.39 -5.75
CA LEU A 444 -20.73 -17.72 -5.65
C LEU A 444 -19.93 -17.96 -6.92
N THR A 445 -18.62 -18.15 -6.77
CA THR A 445 -17.73 -18.41 -7.90
C THR A 445 -17.40 -19.90 -7.93
N PRO A 446 -17.99 -20.68 -8.87
CA PRO A 446 -17.69 -22.09 -9.03
C PRO A 446 -16.36 -22.29 -9.77
N LEU A 447 -15.60 -23.31 -9.38
CA LEU A 447 -14.38 -23.74 -10.05
C LEU A 447 -14.44 -25.27 -10.28
N LEU A 448 -14.42 -25.70 -11.55
CA LEU A 448 -14.48 -27.11 -11.93
C LEU A 448 -13.11 -27.75 -11.87
N LEU A 449 -13.07 -28.92 -11.25
CA LEU A 449 -11.92 -29.81 -11.23
C LEU A 449 -12.30 -31.16 -11.83
N ILE A 450 -11.32 -31.79 -12.44
CA ILE A 450 -11.39 -33.18 -12.90
C ILE A 450 -10.29 -33.99 -12.23
N ARG A 451 -10.53 -35.29 -12.07
CA ARG A 451 -9.60 -36.25 -11.51
C ARG A 451 -9.07 -37.16 -12.61
N ASP A 452 -7.75 -37.24 -12.69
CA ASP A 452 -7.05 -38.28 -13.43
C ASP A 452 -6.26 -39.17 -12.47
N ASP A 453 -5.39 -40.03 -13.02
CA ASP A 453 -4.54 -40.94 -12.25
C ASP A 453 -3.53 -40.21 -11.34
N THR A 454 -3.27 -38.92 -11.62
CA THR A 454 -2.36 -38.07 -10.84
C THR A 454 -3.06 -37.28 -9.74
N GLY A 455 -4.39 -37.19 -9.77
CA GLY A 455 -5.22 -36.55 -8.77
C GLY A 455 -6.14 -35.47 -9.35
N TRP A 456 -6.67 -34.60 -8.48
CA TRP A 456 -7.57 -33.52 -8.88
C TRP A 456 -6.82 -32.30 -9.43
N ALA A 457 -7.29 -31.77 -10.56
CA ALA A 457 -6.76 -30.60 -11.25
C ALA A 457 -7.88 -29.71 -11.81
N ILE A 458 -7.62 -28.41 -11.96
CA ILE A 458 -8.57 -27.43 -12.52
C ILE A 458 -8.77 -27.72 -14.00
N SER A 459 -10.02 -27.99 -14.37
CA SER A 459 -10.37 -28.35 -15.74
C SER A 459 -10.48 -27.12 -16.63
N PRO A 460 -9.96 -27.16 -17.87
CA PRO A 460 -10.51 -26.29 -18.91
C PRO A 460 -11.98 -26.66 -19.14
N GLY A 461 -12.83 -25.65 -19.33
CA GLY A 461 -14.22 -25.85 -19.69
C GLY A 461 -15.19 -24.89 -19.05
N VAL A 462 -16.29 -25.40 -18.49
CA VAL A 462 -17.50 -24.61 -18.22
C VAL A 462 -17.25 -23.42 -17.28
N THR A 463 -16.47 -23.60 -16.21
CA THR A 463 -16.16 -22.52 -15.25
C THR A 463 -14.97 -21.67 -15.66
N THR A 464 -14.17 -22.16 -16.60
CA THR A 464 -13.05 -21.42 -17.17
C THR A 464 -13.41 -20.91 -18.56
N ASN A 465 -14.67 -20.83 -19.00
CA ASN A 465 -15.12 -20.36 -20.33
C ASN A 465 -14.20 -20.77 -21.50
N GLY A 466 -13.62 -21.97 -21.41
CA GLY A 466 -12.71 -22.51 -22.41
C GLY A 466 -13.46 -23.09 -23.59
N ASN A 467 -12.86 -23.10 -24.78
CA ASN A 467 -13.19 -24.16 -25.73
C ASN A 467 -12.49 -25.44 -25.21
N PHE A 468 -13.15 -26.59 -25.26
CA PHE A 468 -12.64 -27.88 -24.78
C PHE A 468 -13.18 -29.03 -25.64
N GLU A 469 -13.49 -28.75 -26.91
CA GLU A 469 -13.98 -29.72 -27.90
C GLU A 469 -13.09 -30.96 -28.04
N LYS A 470 -11.78 -30.86 -27.77
CA LYS A 470 -10.85 -32.01 -27.84
C LYS A 470 -10.85 -32.89 -26.59
N MET A 471 -11.53 -32.49 -25.53
CA MET A 471 -11.71 -33.33 -24.34
C MET A 471 -12.69 -34.47 -24.64
N GLU A 472 -12.51 -35.63 -24.00
CA GLU A 472 -13.43 -36.77 -24.13
C GLU A 472 -14.89 -36.36 -23.82
N GLU A 473 -15.83 -36.68 -24.72
CA GLU A 473 -17.23 -36.29 -24.65
C GLU A 473 -17.88 -36.61 -23.29
N ALA A 474 -17.61 -37.80 -22.75
CA ALA A 474 -18.08 -38.21 -21.43
C ALA A 474 -17.63 -37.27 -20.29
N LYS A 475 -16.42 -36.69 -20.37
CA LYS A 475 -15.95 -35.70 -19.38
C LYS A 475 -16.63 -34.35 -19.57
N GLN A 476 -16.95 -33.98 -20.81
CA GLN A 476 -17.70 -32.74 -21.09
C GLN A 476 -19.13 -32.81 -20.52
N GLU A 477 -19.81 -33.94 -20.73
CA GLU A 477 -21.14 -34.20 -20.18
C GLU A 477 -21.14 -34.16 -18.66
N ARG A 478 -20.15 -34.81 -18.02
CA ARG A 478 -20.00 -34.78 -16.56
C ARG A 478 -19.73 -33.39 -16.01
N GLN A 479 -18.92 -32.57 -16.66
CA GLN A 479 -18.73 -31.16 -16.28
C GLN A 479 -20.04 -30.38 -16.32
N THR A 480 -20.83 -30.58 -17.38
CA THR A 480 -22.14 -29.94 -17.55
C THR A 480 -23.11 -30.38 -16.45
N GLU A 481 -23.13 -31.67 -16.11
CA GLU A 481 -23.99 -32.22 -15.07
C GLU A 481 -23.64 -31.69 -13.66
N VAL A 482 -22.35 -31.63 -13.29
CA VAL A 482 -21.97 -31.08 -11.97
C VAL A 482 -22.26 -29.58 -11.91
N HIS A 483 -22.04 -28.84 -13.00
CA HIS A 483 -22.38 -27.42 -13.05
C HIS A 483 -23.90 -27.19 -12.95
N ARG A 484 -24.71 -28.03 -13.59
CA ARG A 484 -26.17 -28.02 -13.46
C ARG A 484 -26.60 -28.23 -12.00
N ARG A 485 -26.00 -29.19 -11.29
CA ARG A 485 -26.26 -29.40 -9.85
C ARG A 485 -25.89 -28.20 -8.98
N PHE A 486 -24.81 -27.50 -9.33
CA PHE A 486 -24.47 -26.24 -8.67
C PHE A 486 -25.57 -25.19 -8.88
N GLU A 487 -26.02 -24.98 -10.12
CA GLU A 487 -27.08 -24.01 -10.41
C GLU A 487 -28.40 -24.36 -9.70
N GLU A 488 -28.73 -25.65 -9.56
CA GLU A 488 -29.89 -26.13 -8.78
C GLU A 488 -29.79 -25.82 -7.28
N GLN A 489 -28.57 -25.86 -6.71
CA GLN A 489 -28.34 -25.62 -5.27
C GLN A 489 -27.99 -24.16 -4.94
N LYS A 490 -27.81 -23.32 -5.96
CA LYS A 490 -27.28 -21.96 -5.84
C LYS A 490 -28.06 -21.08 -4.86
N GLU A 491 -29.39 -21.11 -4.93
CA GLU A 491 -30.23 -20.32 -4.03
C GLU A 491 -30.04 -20.71 -2.55
N GLU A 492 -29.93 -22.00 -2.27
CA GLU A 492 -29.70 -22.50 -0.91
C GLU A 492 -28.31 -22.13 -0.40
N LEU A 493 -27.30 -22.25 -1.26
CA LEU A 493 -25.93 -21.86 -0.94
C LEU A 493 -25.81 -20.36 -0.66
N VAL A 494 -26.51 -19.51 -1.43
CA VAL A 494 -26.58 -18.06 -1.18
C VAL A 494 -27.26 -17.76 0.15
N ARG A 495 -28.35 -18.46 0.51
CA ARG A 495 -29.00 -18.31 1.82
C ARG A 495 -28.04 -18.67 2.96
N ARG A 496 -27.35 -19.81 2.88
CA ARG A 496 -26.36 -20.24 3.87
C ARG A 496 -25.22 -19.24 4.03
N ALA A 497 -24.66 -18.76 2.92
CA ALA A 497 -23.57 -17.81 2.92
C ALA A 497 -23.99 -16.43 3.47
N THR A 498 -25.24 -16.01 3.23
CA THR A 498 -25.82 -14.78 3.79
C THR A 498 -25.98 -14.89 5.31
N ALA A 499 -26.47 -16.04 5.81
CA ALA A 499 -26.61 -16.27 7.24
C ALA A 499 -25.24 -16.29 7.97
N ASP A 500 -24.22 -16.92 7.37
CA ASP A 500 -22.84 -16.88 7.89
C ASP A 500 -22.32 -15.44 7.98
N LEU A 501 -22.56 -14.64 6.94
CA LEU A 501 -22.16 -13.23 6.91
C LEU A 501 -22.88 -12.40 7.99
N GLN A 502 -24.18 -12.62 8.18
CA GLN A 502 -24.96 -11.97 9.25
C GLN A 502 -24.39 -12.25 10.64
N ASN A 503 -23.97 -13.49 10.90
CA ASN A 503 -23.40 -13.90 12.18
C ASN A 503 -22.03 -13.28 12.49
N ARG A 504 -21.38 -12.59 11.54
CA ARG A 504 -20.11 -11.88 11.78
C ARG A 504 -20.29 -10.54 12.46
N PHE A 505 -21.51 -9.99 12.48
CA PHE A 505 -21.83 -8.72 13.12
C PHE A 505 -22.62 -8.93 14.40
N VAL A 506 -22.49 -7.99 15.33
CA VAL A 506 -23.34 -7.93 16.53
C VAL A 506 -24.45 -6.90 16.36
N LYS A 507 -25.53 -7.05 17.12
CA LYS A 507 -26.58 -6.03 17.18
C LYS A 507 -26.07 -4.79 17.92
N ALA A 508 -26.26 -3.61 17.32
CA ALA A 508 -26.01 -2.33 17.96
C ALA A 508 -27.11 -2.06 19.00
N GLY A 509 -26.80 -2.32 20.25
CA GLY A 509 -27.71 -2.13 21.38
C GLY A 509 -26.91 -2.12 22.68
N PRO A 510 -26.65 -0.94 23.27
CA PRO A 510 -25.80 -0.86 24.44
C PRO A 510 -26.49 -1.47 25.66
N PRO A 511 -25.77 -2.31 26.45
CA PRO A 511 -26.26 -2.70 27.76
C PRO A 511 -26.49 -1.47 28.65
N GLU A 512 -27.45 -1.56 29.57
CA GLU A 512 -27.74 -0.48 30.50
C GLU A 512 -26.49 -0.13 31.34
N GLY A 513 -26.16 1.16 31.39
CA GLY A 513 -24.98 1.66 32.09
C GLY A 513 -23.64 1.43 31.39
N ALA A 514 -23.62 0.82 30.20
CA ALA A 514 -22.39 0.62 29.45
C ALA A 514 -21.85 1.93 28.89
N ILE A 515 -20.54 2.08 28.92
CA ILE A 515 -19.81 3.26 28.45
C ILE A 515 -18.76 2.81 27.43
N VAL A 516 -18.57 3.63 26.40
CA VAL A 516 -17.42 3.53 25.51
C VAL A 516 -16.37 4.52 25.98
N GLU A 517 -15.22 4.02 26.40
CA GLU A 517 -14.08 4.85 26.77
C GLU A 517 -13.41 5.45 25.53
N ARG A 518 -12.79 6.62 25.71
CA ARG A 518 -12.14 7.36 24.61
C ARG A 518 -11.06 6.52 23.92
N GLU A 519 -10.15 5.95 24.71
CA GLU A 519 -9.02 5.17 24.21
C GLU A 519 -9.49 3.90 23.47
N GLU A 520 -10.55 3.25 23.96
CA GLU A 520 -11.12 2.06 23.31
C GLU A 520 -11.72 2.41 21.95
N ALA A 521 -12.45 3.53 21.85
CA ALA A 521 -13.02 3.99 20.59
C ALA A 521 -11.93 4.33 19.55
N GLU A 522 -10.88 5.03 19.98
CA GLU A 522 -9.74 5.38 19.13
C GLU A 522 -9.01 4.13 18.62
N GLN A 523 -8.68 3.19 19.52
CA GLN A 523 -8.00 1.95 19.15
C GLN A 523 -8.84 1.08 18.21
N LEU A 524 -10.15 0.99 18.45
CA LEU A 524 -11.06 0.24 17.59
C LEU A 524 -11.11 0.81 16.16
N VAL A 525 -11.26 2.13 16.03
CA VAL A 525 -11.30 2.78 14.71
C VAL A 525 -9.95 2.69 14.01
N ARG A 526 -8.82 2.86 14.72
CA ARG A 526 -7.48 2.66 14.14
C ARG A 526 -7.28 1.22 13.66
N LYS A 527 -7.68 0.22 14.45
CA LYS A 527 -7.63 -1.20 14.05
C LYS A 527 -8.47 -1.44 12.80
N PHE A 528 -9.71 -0.96 12.79
CA PHE A 528 -10.61 -1.07 11.64
C PHE A 528 -9.98 -0.48 10.37
N ARG A 529 -9.45 0.75 10.45
CA ARG A 529 -8.78 1.43 9.33
C ARG A 529 -7.53 0.70 8.87
N SER A 530 -6.72 0.15 9.79
CA SER A 530 -5.55 -0.68 9.45
C SER A 530 -5.94 -1.92 8.65
N LEU A 531 -6.97 -2.65 9.09
CA LEU A 531 -7.47 -3.82 8.37
C LEU A 531 -7.94 -3.46 6.94
N LEU A 532 -8.62 -2.33 6.77
CA LEU A 532 -9.00 -1.86 5.43
C LEU A 532 -7.78 -1.53 4.55
N ARG A 533 -6.76 -0.85 5.09
CA ARG A 533 -5.50 -0.57 4.37
C ARG A 533 -4.77 -1.85 3.98
N GLU A 534 -4.76 -2.83 4.86
CA GLU A 534 -4.13 -4.14 4.65
C GLU A 534 -4.89 -5.04 3.64
N GLY A 535 -6.07 -4.64 3.16
CA GLY A 535 -6.86 -5.47 2.25
C GLY A 535 -7.80 -6.46 2.94
N LYS A 536 -7.91 -6.42 4.27
CA LYS A 536 -8.59 -7.42 5.10
C LYS A 536 -10.04 -7.04 5.42
N LEU A 537 -10.86 -6.87 4.39
CA LEU A 537 -12.26 -6.42 4.56
C LEU A 537 -13.09 -7.36 5.45
N LEU A 538 -12.92 -8.67 5.33
CA LEU A 538 -13.71 -9.63 6.11
C LEU A 538 -13.33 -9.65 7.59
N GLU A 539 -12.05 -9.46 7.91
CA GLU A 539 -11.59 -9.33 9.30
C GLU A 539 -12.13 -8.04 9.93
N SER A 540 -12.34 -6.98 9.14
CA SER A 540 -12.89 -5.73 9.65
C SER A 540 -14.38 -5.82 10.02
N PHE A 541 -15.12 -6.81 9.52
CA PHE A 541 -16.51 -7.07 9.94
C PHE A 541 -16.63 -7.41 11.43
N ALA A 542 -15.62 -8.06 12.01
CA ALA A 542 -15.59 -8.36 13.45
C ALA A 542 -15.49 -7.09 14.32
N CYS A 543 -15.11 -5.95 13.74
CA CYS A 543 -15.15 -4.65 14.43
C CYS A 543 -16.55 -4.01 14.39
N GLY A 544 -17.47 -4.56 13.61
CA GLY A 544 -18.75 -3.96 13.25
C GLY A 544 -19.93 -4.40 14.11
N ALA A 545 -20.91 -3.51 14.23
CA ALA A 545 -22.26 -3.75 14.72
C ALA A 545 -23.27 -3.22 13.70
N LEU A 546 -24.50 -3.73 13.76
CA LEU A 546 -25.61 -3.33 12.89
C LEU A 546 -26.77 -2.78 13.70
N LEU A 547 -27.33 -1.65 13.28
CA LEU A 547 -28.61 -1.16 13.81
C LEU A 547 -29.74 -2.11 13.45
N ASP A 548 -29.74 -2.61 12.21
CA ASP A 548 -30.73 -3.56 11.70
C ASP A 548 -30.02 -4.89 11.37
N PRO A 549 -30.08 -5.92 12.23
CA PRO A 549 -29.44 -7.21 11.94
C PRO A 549 -29.98 -7.94 10.71
N GLU A 550 -31.24 -7.70 10.31
CA GLU A 550 -31.87 -8.40 9.20
C GLU A 550 -31.50 -7.78 7.84
N LYS A 551 -31.52 -6.45 7.76
CA LYS A 551 -31.30 -5.71 6.49
C LYS A 551 -30.00 -4.92 6.46
N GLY A 552 -29.44 -4.60 7.63
CA GLY A 552 -28.27 -3.74 7.79
C GLY A 552 -26.98 -4.34 7.27
N VAL A 553 -26.83 -5.67 7.20
CA VAL A 553 -25.63 -6.31 6.61
C VAL A 553 -25.31 -5.76 5.23
N TRP A 554 -26.33 -5.55 4.43
CA TRP A 554 -26.13 -5.11 3.08
C TRP A 554 -25.80 -3.62 2.95
N ASP A 555 -26.32 -2.81 3.85
CA ASP A 555 -25.95 -1.40 3.98
C ASP A 555 -24.54 -1.25 4.57
N ALA A 556 -24.16 -2.12 5.50
CA ALA A 556 -22.81 -2.25 6.03
C ALA A 556 -21.84 -2.61 4.92
N LEU A 557 -22.13 -3.63 4.12
CA LEU A 557 -21.31 -3.98 2.97
C LEU A 557 -21.13 -2.78 2.05
N LYS A 558 -22.20 -2.09 1.65
CA LYS A 558 -22.11 -0.91 0.78
C LYS A 558 -21.26 0.22 1.39
N SER A 559 -21.43 0.50 2.67
CA SER A 559 -20.69 1.57 3.37
C SER A 559 -19.21 1.21 3.50
N MET A 560 -18.92 0.00 3.96
CA MET A 560 -17.56 -0.52 4.12
C MET A 560 -16.83 -0.67 2.79
N SER A 561 -17.55 -0.99 1.71
CA SER A 561 -17.02 -1.03 0.35
C SER A 561 -16.44 0.30 -0.12
N TYR A 562 -17.15 1.38 0.20
CA TYR A 562 -16.73 2.72 -0.15
C TYR A 562 -15.55 3.16 0.72
N GLU A 563 -15.57 2.83 2.02
CA GLU A 563 -14.42 3.03 2.91
C GLU A 563 -13.19 2.24 2.45
N TYR A 564 -13.36 0.97 2.10
CA TYR A 564 -12.29 0.09 1.64
C TYR A 564 -11.57 0.64 0.41
N ARG A 565 -12.34 1.01 -0.63
CA ARG A 565 -11.78 1.59 -1.86
C ARG A 565 -11.05 2.90 -1.60
N GLY A 566 -11.66 3.81 -0.84
CA GLY A 566 -11.03 5.09 -0.50
C GLY A 566 -9.74 4.89 0.30
N THR A 567 -9.75 3.94 1.24
CA THR A 567 -8.59 3.64 2.10
C THR A 567 -7.43 3.01 1.32
N LYS A 568 -7.71 2.18 0.32
CA LYS A 568 -6.67 1.62 -0.56
C LYS A 568 -6.02 2.65 -1.48
N GLN A 569 -6.75 3.69 -1.85
CA GLN A 569 -6.26 4.76 -2.72
C GLN A 569 -5.61 5.91 -1.93
N ALA A 570 -5.80 5.96 -0.61
CA ALA A 570 -5.25 6.99 0.25
C ALA A 570 -3.72 6.92 0.30
N THR A 571 -3.07 8.05 0.05
CA THR A 571 -1.61 8.21 0.12
C THR A 571 -1.16 8.82 1.44
N ALA A 572 -2.01 9.64 2.06
CA ALA A 572 -1.78 10.20 3.37
C ALA A 572 -2.36 9.33 4.49
N ALA A 573 -1.74 9.41 5.67
CA ALA A 573 -2.30 8.83 6.87
C ALA A 573 -3.60 9.54 7.27
N ASP A 574 -4.56 8.78 7.80
CA ASP A 574 -5.76 9.34 8.43
C ASP A 574 -5.34 10.22 9.61
N ARG A 575 -5.88 11.44 9.68
CA ARG A 575 -5.70 12.33 10.84
C ARG A 575 -6.94 12.23 11.72
N GLU A 576 -6.73 11.98 13.00
CA GLU A 576 -7.81 12.06 13.99
C GLU A 576 -8.13 13.52 14.27
N VAL A 577 -9.39 13.91 14.05
CA VAL A 577 -9.85 15.28 14.25
C VAL A 577 -10.39 15.45 15.65
N HIS A 578 -11.22 14.50 16.11
CA HIS A 578 -11.87 14.58 17.41
C HIS A 578 -12.49 13.25 17.84
N VAL A 579 -12.46 12.96 19.15
CA VAL A 579 -13.20 11.85 19.76
C VAL A 579 -14.13 12.37 20.85
N GLN A 580 -15.41 12.01 20.73
CA GLN A 580 -16.45 12.26 21.74
C GLN A 580 -16.84 10.90 22.34
N ALA A 581 -16.58 10.69 23.63
CA ALA A 581 -16.78 9.41 24.32
C ALA A 581 -17.31 9.62 25.76
N GLY A 582 -17.38 8.56 26.57
CA GLY A 582 -17.83 8.61 27.97
C GLY A 582 -19.34 8.41 28.15
N ARG A 583 -20.02 7.85 27.13
CA ARG A 583 -21.44 7.44 27.16
C ARG A 583 -21.58 6.09 26.46
N SER A 584 -22.80 5.55 26.38
CA SER A 584 -23.11 4.30 25.67
C SER A 584 -22.80 4.33 24.17
N TRP A 585 -22.63 5.54 23.63
CA TRP A 585 -22.23 5.82 22.26
C TRP A 585 -21.05 6.80 22.25
N ALA A 586 -20.13 6.60 21.32
CA ALA A 586 -19.00 7.48 21.06
C ALA A 586 -18.87 7.78 19.56
N ALA A 587 -18.22 8.89 19.21
CA ALA A 587 -17.95 9.26 17.83
C ALA A 587 -16.47 9.60 17.64
N VAL A 588 -15.85 8.96 16.66
CA VAL A 588 -14.48 9.25 16.22
C VAL A 588 -14.56 9.93 14.85
N SER A 589 -14.06 11.15 14.78
CA SER A 589 -14.01 11.95 13.55
C SER A 589 -12.62 11.89 12.95
N LEU A 590 -12.52 11.48 11.69
CA LEU A 590 -11.24 11.44 10.97
C LEU A 590 -11.26 12.41 9.79
N ARG A 591 -10.09 12.92 9.43
CA ARG A 591 -9.78 13.50 8.12
C ARG A 591 -9.06 12.43 7.32
N VAL A 592 -9.62 12.06 6.17
CA VAL A 592 -9.08 11.01 5.30
C VAL A 592 -8.80 11.55 3.90
N ASP A 593 -7.74 11.06 3.27
CA ASP A 593 -7.44 11.33 1.86
C ASP A 593 -8.52 10.71 0.97
N SER A 594 -9.01 11.49 -0.01
CA SER A 594 -10.00 11.04 -0.99
C SER A 594 -9.39 10.29 -2.18
N GLY A 595 -8.06 10.16 -2.24
CA GLY A 595 -7.36 9.27 -3.17
C GLY A 595 -7.14 9.83 -4.58
N GLN A 596 -7.33 11.14 -4.79
CA GLN A 596 -7.21 11.79 -6.11
C GLN A 596 -6.62 13.21 -6.07
N GLY A 597 -5.89 13.57 -5.00
CA GLY A 597 -5.38 14.94 -4.80
C GLY A 597 -6.50 15.99 -4.63
N GLY A 598 -7.71 15.55 -4.33
CA GLY A 598 -8.88 16.39 -4.06
C GLY A 598 -8.92 16.90 -2.62
N ALA A 599 -10.02 17.57 -2.25
CA ALA A 599 -10.27 17.92 -0.86
C ALA A 599 -10.42 16.64 0.00
N PRO A 600 -9.97 16.66 1.26
CA PRO A 600 -10.11 15.53 2.17
C PRO A 600 -11.59 15.27 2.49
N ASP A 601 -11.92 14.03 2.84
CA ASP A 601 -13.23 13.65 3.36
C ASP A 601 -13.18 13.52 4.89
N TYR A 602 -14.33 13.67 5.52
CA TYR A 602 -14.46 13.67 6.98
C TYR A 602 -15.54 12.69 7.44
N PRO A 603 -15.24 11.38 7.50
CA PRO A 603 -16.16 10.40 8.06
C PRO A 603 -16.26 10.51 9.59
N MET A 604 -17.47 10.25 10.10
CA MET A 604 -17.72 10.01 11.52
C MET A 604 -17.95 8.51 11.73
N TYR A 605 -17.09 7.89 12.53
CA TYR A 605 -17.28 6.50 12.98
C TYR A 605 -18.05 6.51 14.29
N LEU A 606 -19.29 6.03 14.25
CA LEU A 606 -20.12 5.86 15.43
C LEU A 606 -19.77 4.52 16.11
N VAL A 607 -19.42 4.57 17.39
CA VAL A 607 -19.06 3.41 18.20
C VAL A 607 -20.12 3.22 19.28
N VAL A 608 -20.55 1.98 19.48
CA VAL A 608 -21.55 1.60 20.48
C VAL A 608 -20.96 0.60 21.45
N ALA A 609 -21.29 0.72 22.73
CA ALA A 609 -20.95 -0.31 23.71
C ALA A 609 -21.74 -1.59 23.40
N THR A 610 -21.11 -2.75 23.47
CA THR A 610 -21.80 -4.05 23.33
C THR A 610 -21.33 -5.02 24.40
N ARG A 611 -22.03 -6.14 24.57
CA ARG A 611 -21.61 -7.20 25.52
C ARG A 611 -20.25 -7.81 25.19
N GLU A 612 -19.82 -7.72 23.93
CA GLU A 612 -18.54 -8.26 23.45
C GLU A 612 -17.46 -7.17 23.33
N GLY A 613 -17.67 -6.04 24.00
CA GLY A 613 -16.86 -4.83 23.91
C GLY A 613 -17.37 -3.83 22.86
N PRO A 614 -16.78 -2.63 22.76
CA PRO A 614 -17.20 -1.62 21.79
C PRO A 614 -17.15 -2.11 20.34
N ARG A 615 -18.08 -1.65 19.51
CA ARG A 615 -18.17 -1.97 18.07
C ARG A 615 -18.55 -0.73 17.26
N ILE A 616 -18.08 -0.66 16.01
CA ILE A 616 -18.41 0.41 15.06
C ILE A 616 -19.75 0.09 14.41
N VAL A 617 -20.70 1.01 14.41
CA VAL A 617 -21.95 0.82 13.66
C VAL A 617 -21.68 1.06 12.18
N VAL A 618 -21.56 -0.01 11.41
CA VAL A 618 -21.03 0.01 10.05
C VAL A 618 -22.11 0.13 8.97
N ASP A 619 -23.37 -0.11 9.31
CA ASP A 619 -24.54 0.07 8.42
C ASP A 619 -25.04 1.53 8.35
N ILE A 620 -24.28 2.45 8.94
CA ILE A 620 -24.45 3.90 8.82
C ILE A 620 -23.13 4.56 8.37
N GLY A 621 -23.24 5.55 7.49
CA GLY A 621 -22.08 6.27 6.94
C GLY A 621 -22.30 7.78 7.00
N LEU A 622 -22.18 8.36 8.20
CA LEU A 622 -22.29 9.81 8.40
C LEU A 622 -20.95 10.48 8.11
N ARG A 623 -20.98 11.57 7.33
CA ARG A 623 -19.79 12.37 7.00
C ARG A 623 -20.09 13.85 7.02
N LEU A 624 -19.06 14.70 7.09
CA LEU A 624 -19.23 16.13 6.82
C LEU A 624 -19.80 16.34 5.42
N ALA A 625 -20.92 17.06 5.34
CA ALA A 625 -21.52 17.41 4.07
C ALA A 625 -20.78 18.60 3.43
N THR A 626 -19.92 18.31 2.44
CA THR A 626 -19.21 19.33 1.65
C THR A 626 -19.95 19.69 0.35
N ASN A 627 -21.02 18.97 0.02
CA ASN A 627 -21.87 19.21 -1.15
C ASN A 627 -23.30 18.67 -0.93
N LYS A 628 -24.23 19.11 -1.79
CA LYS A 628 -25.65 18.73 -1.74
C LYS A 628 -25.89 17.22 -1.87
N GLY A 629 -25.03 16.51 -2.61
CA GLY A 629 -25.10 15.06 -2.73
C GLY A 629 -24.88 14.36 -1.38
N ARG A 630 -23.89 14.83 -0.61
CA ARG A 630 -23.61 14.29 0.73
C ARG A 630 -24.70 14.62 1.73
N GLU A 631 -25.30 15.81 1.67
CA GLU A 631 -26.47 16.17 2.51
C GLU A 631 -27.63 15.19 2.32
N VAL A 632 -27.95 14.85 1.07
CA VAL A 632 -29.00 13.88 0.74
C VAL A 632 -28.67 12.49 1.28
N LEU A 633 -27.40 12.06 1.19
CA LEU A 633 -26.96 10.77 1.72
C LEU A 633 -27.07 10.72 3.25
N ASN A 634 -26.61 11.74 3.96
CA ASN A 634 -26.75 11.84 5.41
C ASN A 634 -28.23 11.85 5.84
N GLY A 635 -29.10 12.55 5.09
CA GLY A 635 -30.54 12.56 5.37
C GLY A 635 -31.18 11.17 5.26
N ARG A 636 -30.69 10.29 4.38
CA ARG A 636 -31.15 8.88 4.31
C ARG A 636 -30.68 8.08 5.51
N VAL A 637 -29.46 8.32 5.99
CA VAL A 637 -28.90 7.66 7.18
C VAL A 637 -29.70 8.07 8.42
N TRP A 638 -30.02 9.35 8.59
CA TRP A 638 -30.81 9.83 9.73
C TRP A 638 -32.20 9.21 9.84
N LYS A 639 -32.91 9.05 8.71
CA LYS A 639 -34.20 8.34 8.69
C LYS A 639 -34.09 6.92 9.24
N ARG A 640 -32.96 6.24 9.02
CA ARG A 640 -32.72 4.90 9.55
C ARG A 640 -32.38 4.91 11.03
N VAL A 641 -31.51 5.83 11.46
CA VAL A 641 -31.17 6.01 12.88
C VAL A 641 -32.44 6.25 13.71
N GLU A 642 -33.31 7.17 13.27
CA GLU A 642 -34.56 7.49 13.96
C GLU A 642 -35.59 6.35 13.96
N ALA A 643 -35.57 5.50 12.93
CA ALA A 643 -36.47 4.35 12.85
C ALA A 643 -36.03 3.18 13.74
N GLN A 644 -34.73 3.05 14.02
CA GLN A 644 -34.15 1.90 14.73
C GLN A 644 -33.77 2.19 16.18
N LEU A 645 -33.47 3.45 16.52
CA LEU A 645 -33.07 3.86 17.86
C LEU A 645 -34.23 4.55 18.59
N GLY A 646 -34.28 4.38 19.91
CA GLY A 646 -35.20 5.14 20.75
C GLY A 646 -34.88 6.64 20.73
N GLU A 647 -35.84 7.48 21.16
CA GLU A 647 -35.72 8.95 21.12
C GLU A 647 -34.46 9.45 21.86
N LYS A 648 -34.18 8.90 23.05
CA LYS A 648 -33.00 9.27 23.86
C LYS A 648 -31.68 8.94 23.16
N GLU A 649 -31.59 7.78 22.53
CA GLU A 649 -30.38 7.34 21.82
C GLU A 649 -30.19 8.12 20.52
N SER A 650 -31.27 8.33 19.77
CA SER A 650 -31.27 9.18 18.57
C SER A 650 -30.80 10.61 18.89
N ALA A 651 -31.26 11.20 19.99
CA ALA A 651 -30.82 12.52 20.44
C ALA A 651 -29.33 12.55 20.80
N LEU A 652 -28.82 11.49 21.44
CA LEU A 652 -27.40 11.35 21.74
C LEU A 652 -26.56 11.27 20.46
N VAL A 653 -26.95 10.44 19.50
CA VAL A 653 -26.22 10.31 18.21
C VAL A 653 -26.24 11.62 17.42
N ARG A 654 -27.35 12.39 17.46
CA ARG A 654 -27.42 13.73 16.87
C ARG A 654 -26.42 14.70 17.50
N SER A 655 -26.36 14.74 18.83
CA SER A 655 -25.38 15.57 19.54
C SER A 655 -23.92 15.22 19.17
N LEU A 656 -23.62 13.93 19.04
CA LEU A 656 -22.30 13.47 18.56
C LEU A 656 -22.01 13.96 17.13
N PHE A 657 -22.99 13.89 16.22
CA PHE A 657 -22.82 14.35 14.85
C PHE A 657 -22.66 15.87 14.73
N GLU A 658 -23.35 16.65 15.56
CA GLU A 658 -23.16 18.11 15.63
C GLU A 658 -21.72 18.46 16.01
N GLY A 659 -21.17 17.81 17.04
CA GLY A 659 -19.76 17.97 17.42
C GLY A 659 -18.78 17.55 16.32
N HIS A 660 -19.09 16.48 15.58
CA HIS A 660 -18.31 16.08 14.40
C HIS A 660 -18.31 17.16 13.31
N VAL A 661 -19.47 17.74 12.98
CA VAL A 661 -19.61 18.77 11.95
C VAL A 661 -18.84 20.03 12.32
N GLU A 662 -18.95 20.48 13.57
CA GLU A 662 -18.25 21.68 14.05
C GLU A 662 -16.73 21.53 13.91
N ARG A 663 -16.17 20.44 14.45
CA ARG A 663 -14.72 20.20 14.43
C ARG A 663 -14.19 19.96 13.01
N SER A 664 -14.91 19.20 12.21
CA SER A 664 -14.49 18.89 10.82
C SER A 664 -14.53 20.11 9.90
N LYS A 665 -15.48 21.06 10.11
CA LYS A 665 -15.52 22.31 9.34
C LYS A 665 -14.32 23.20 9.64
N SER A 666 -13.92 23.29 10.90
CA SER A 666 -12.74 24.06 11.31
C SER A 666 -11.47 23.50 10.66
N ASP A 667 -11.25 22.18 10.73
CA ASP A 667 -10.09 21.52 10.10
C ASP A 667 -10.10 21.65 8.57
N LEU A 668 -11.27 21.52 7.91
CA LEU A 668 -11.37 21.72 6.46
C LEU A 668 -11.03 23.17 6.05
N ALA A 669 -11.50 24.16 6.80
CA ALA A 669 -11.21 25.57 6.51
C ALA A 669 -9.71 25.87 6.61
N GLU A 670 -9.04 25.26 7.59
CA GLU A 670 -7.61 25.34 7.78
C GLU A 670 -6.83 24.65 6.64
N TRP A 671 -7.22 23.42 6.29
CA TRP A 671 -6.62 22.68 5.18
C TRP A 671 -6.74 23.43 3.83
N VAL A 672 -7.88 24.09 3.56
CA VAL A 672 -8.06 24.86 2.32
C VAL A 672 -7.09 26.04 2.24
N LYS A 673 -6.87 26.75 3.35
CA LYS A 673 -5.94 27.90 3.40
C LYS A 673 -4.51 27.49 3.07
N THR A 674 -4.09 26.31 3.53
CA THR A 674 -2.71 25.84 3.42
C THR A 674 -2.41 25.22 2.05
N ASN A 675 -3.41 24.60 1.41
CA ASN A 675 -3.21 23.83 0.18
C ASN A 675 -3.68 24.48 -1.14
N LYS A 676 -4.63 25.43 -1.12
CA LYS A 676 -5.16 26.07 -2.35
C LYS A 676 -4.57 27.44 -2.69
N SER A 677 -3.65 27.97 -1.89
CA SER A 677 -2.90 29.17 -2.24
C SER A 677 -1.87 28.86 -3.33
N LYS A 678 -2.26 29.05 -4.59
CA LYS A 678 -1.34 29.21 -5.73
C LYS A 678 -0.83 30.64 -5.79
#